data_AF-A0A9L0S2T5-F1
#
_entry.id   AF-A0A9L0S2T5-F1
#
_cell.length_a   1.000
_cell.length_b   1.000
_cell.length_c   1.000
_cell.angle_alpha   90.00
_cell.angle_beta   90.00
_cell.angle_gamma   90.00
#
_symmetry.space_group_name_H-M   'P 1'
#
loop_
_entity.id
_entity.type
_entity.pdbx_description
1 polymer ?
#
loop_
_entity_poly.entity_id
_entity_poly.type
_entity_poly.pdbx_seq_one_letter_code
_entity_poly.pdbx_strand_id
1 'polypeptide(L)'
;MEDLGENTTVLSTLRSLNNFISQRVEGGSGLDVSTSAQGSLQMQYQQSMQLEERAEQIRSKSHLIQMEREKMQMELSHKRARVELERAASTSARSYEREVDRNQELLTRIRQLQEREAEVEEKMKEQQERSRLCKQSLDVASKKLREKEDGLAEAGETISALKGRVSELQWSVMNQEMQVRSLESEKQELKEQLDLQHKKWQEANQKIQELQASQEVRADQEQRIKDLEQKLSLQEQDAVIVKNMKSELVRLPKMERELKQLREENVHLREMRETNGLLREELEGLRRKLGRQEKMQENLVDLELEKERLLAKLQSWERLDQTTGLSIRTPEDLSRFIVELQQRELALKDRNSSITCSARGLEKVRQQLQEEVRQVSSQLLEERKRRETHEALARRLQKRVLLLTKERDGMRAILGSYDSELTPAEYSPQLTRRMREAEDMVQKVHAHSSEMEAQLSQALEELGGQKQRADMLEMELKMLKSQSGPADQSFLFSREEVNSLRSKVEELEGARSRLEEDKKMLEMRLERLTLQGDYDPSRTKVLHLRMNPASAARQHQHEEHAQLQEECERLRELVRALERGGPVPAGLEATAALPSSKEVTGHRTLGLQDAAAGDGVLAHGAGAHRAAPAAPGQHPGLPQRPHPRPLQPPDRGLACSHGPTMAMPLASSRSPPHPGSCAIPPLPTPHPAQLPRPTSHLCPDRAAS
;
A
#
# COMPACT_ATOMS: atom_id res chain seq x y z
N MET A 1 -30.20 145.64 -33.69
CA MET A 1 -28.98 146.46 -33.78
C MET A 1 -29.27 147.59 -34.77
N GLU A 2 -30.04 148.63 -34.44
CA GLU A 2 -30.19 149.33 -33.14
C GLU A 2 -28.83 149.93 -32.70
N ASP A 3 -28.72 151.20 -32.28
CA ASP A 3 -29.80 152.18 -32.09
C ASP A 3 -29.32 153.65 -32.10
N LEU A 4 -30.28 154.58 -32.12
CA LEU A 4 -30.17 156.01 -31.75
C LEU A 4 -29.22 156.91 -32.60
N GLY A 5 -29.44 158.22 -32.68
CA GLY A 5 -30.60 159.00 -32.20
C GLY A 5 -30.24 160.48 -32.00
N GLU A 6 -31.26 161.35 -32.13
CA GLU A 6 -31.30 162.73 -31.62
C GLU A 6 -30.29 163.76 -32.19
N ASN A 7 -30.55 165.06 -32.31
CA ASN A 7 -31.71 165.96 -32.46
C ASN A 7 -31.16 167.38 -32.20
N THR A 8 -31.96 168.43 -32.43
CA THR A 8 -31.67 169.84 -32.07
C THR A 8 -30.59 170.55 -32.93
N THR A 9 -30.58 171.88 -33.10
CA THR A 9 -31.48 172.95 -32.63
C THR A 9 -32.05 173.78 -33.79
N VAL A 10 -33.15 174.48 -33.52
CA VAL A 10 -33.90 175.36 -34.44
C VAL A 10 -34.11 176.72 -33.74
N LEU A 11 -34.29 177.80 -34.54
CA LEU A 11 -34.64 179.19 -34.16
C LEU A 11 -33.57 180.10 -33.51
N SER A 12 -33.38 181.27 -34.12
CA SER A 12 -33.71 182.54 -33.46
C SER A 12 -34.46 183.45 -34.45
N THR A 13 -35.27 184.41 -33.96
CA THR A 13 -36.26 185.18 -34.76
C THR A 13 -36.30 186.67 -34.42
N LEU A 14 -36.97 187.46 -35.26
CA LEU A 14 -37.17 188.90 -35.12
C LEU A 14 -37.65 189.37 -33.72
N ARG A 15 -37.00 190.44 -33.23
CA ARG A 15 -37.49 191.54 -32.37
C ARG A 15 -36.38 192.59 -32.34
N SER A 16 -36.58 193.91 -32.45
CA SER A 16 -37.61 194.87 -31.99
C SER A 16 -37.77 196.02 -33.02
N LEU A 17 -38.91 196.71 -33.24
CA LEU A 17 -39.87 197.49 -32.41
C LEU A 17 -39.45 198.95 -32.10
N ASN A 18 -40.32 199.91 -32.51
CA ASN A 18 -40.62 201.26 -31.94
C ASN A 18 -39.45 202.24 -31.65
N ASN A 19 -39.35 203.48 -32.19
CA ASN A 19 -40.37 204.54 -32.37
C ASN A 19 -39.81 205.72 -33.23
N PHE A 20 -40.56 206.25 -34.21
CA PHE A 20 -41.14 207.63 -34.20
C PHE A 20 -41.87 208.01 -35.51
N ILE A 21 -43.21 208.12 -35.42
CA ILE A 21 -44.16 209.06 -36.08
C ILE A 21 -44.22 209.20 -37.62
N SER A 22 -45.46 209.34 -38.12
CA SER A 22 -45.81 209.86 -39.45
C SER A 22 -46.63 211.17 -39.36
N GLN A 23 -46.20 212.20 -40.07
CA GLN A 23 -46.89 213.47 -40.46
C GLN A 23 -46.14 213.95 -41.73
N ARG A 24 -46.70 214.44 -42.84
CA ARG A 24 -47.97 215.08 -43.24
C ARG A 24 -48.22 216.50 -42.68
N VAL A 25 -48.51 217.41 -43.62
CA VAL A 25 -49.18 218.73 -43.53
C VAL A 25 -48.26 219.97 -43.60
N GLU A 26 -48.54 220.84 -44.60
CA GLU A 26 -48.15 222.27 -44.80
C GLU A 26 -46.65 222.66 -44.69
N GLY A 27 -46.13 223.75 -45.28
CA GLY A 27 -46.60 224.72 -46.27
C GLY A 27 -45.38 225.22 -47.09
N GLY A 28 -45.43 226.14 -48.06
CA GLY A 28 -46.44 227.16 -48.32
C GLY A 28 -45.95 228.57 -47.92
N SER A 29 -44.99 229.16 -48.65
CA SER A 29 -44.77 230.63 -48.64
C SER A 29 -44.06 231.10 -49.91
N GLY A 30 -44.57 232.18 -50.51
CA GLY A 30 -43.81 233.09 -51.37
C GLY A 30 -43.62 234.42 -50.66
N LEU A 31 -43.72 235.53 -51.41
CA LEU A 31 -43.82 236.94 -50.96
C LEU A 31 -42.52 237.59 -50.41
N ASP A 32 -42.17 238.84 -50.72
CA ASP A 32 -42.60 239.73 -51.83
C ASP A 32 -41.70 240.99 -51.97
N VAL A 33 -41.96 241.85 -52.99
CA VAL A 33 -41.68 243.33 -53.04
C VAL A 33 -40.18 243.78 -53.05
N SER A 34 -39.67 244.72 -53.88
CA SER A 34 -40.10 245.54 -55.06
C SER A 34 -38.80 246.19 -55.68
N THR A 35 -38.68 247.18 -56.59
CA THR A 35 -39.50 248.26 -57.22
C THR A 35 -38.99 248.63 -58.64
N SER A 36 -39.79 249.36 -59.45
CA SER A 36 -39.42 250.46 -60.39
C SER A 36 -38.31 250.29 -61.47
N ALA A 37 -38.48 250.63 -62.76
CA ALA A 37 -39.65 251.01 -63.58
C ALA A 37 -39.35 250.99 -65.11
N GLN A 38 -40.40 250.87 -65.95
CA GLN A 38 -40.56 251.24 -67.38
C GLN A 38 -39.47 250.90 -68.44
N GLY A 39 -39.82 250.18 -69.54
CA GLY A 39 -39.04 250.28 -70.80
C GLY A 39 -39.10 249.21 -71.92
N SER A 40 -40.28 248.86 -72.48
CA SER A 40 -40.46 248.03 -73.71
C SER A 40 -40.02 246.54 -73.64
N LEU A 41 -40.52 245.68 -74.56
CA LEU A 41 -40.73 244.24 -74.27
C LEU A 41 -40.09 243.19 -75.22
N GLN A 42 -39.46 243.55 -76.34
CA GLN A 42 -39.27 242.57 -77.44
C GLN A 42 -38.01 241.68 -77.36
N MET A 43 -36.94 242.06 -76.66
CA MET A 43 -35.64 241.34 -76.71
C MET A 43 -35.54 240.09 -75.83
N GLN A 44 -36.40 239.93 -74.82
CA GLN A 44 -36.15 238.98 -73.73
C GLN A 44 -36.48 237.51 -74.07
N TYR A 45 -37.32 237.27 -75.09
CA TYR A 45 -37.85 235.93 -75.38
C TYR A 45 -36.83 234.95 -75.99
N GLN A 46 -35.82 235.45 -76.71
CA GLN A 46 -34.86 234.59 -77.44
C GLN A 46 -33.81 233.92 -76.53
N GLN A 47 -33.53 234.45 -75.34
CA GLN A 47 -32.48 233.91 -74.47
C GLN A 47 -32.92 232.71 -73.63
N SER A 48 -34.23 232.52 -73.38
CA SER A 48 -34.73 231.44 -72.52
C SER A 48 -34.57 230.06 -73.17
N MET A 49 -34.94 229.91 -74.45
CA MET A 49 -34.90 228.64 -75.20
C MET A 49 -33.53 227.94 -75.14
N GLN A 50 -32.43 228.70 -75.28
CA GLN A 50 -31.08 228.14 -75.43
C GLN A 50 -30.48 227.52 -74.15
N LEU A 51 -31.14 227.67 -73.01
CA LEU A 51 -30.72 227.06 -71.75
C LEU A 51 -31.43 225.72 -71.50
N GLU A 52 -32.66 225.56 -71.98
CA GLU A 52 -33.50 224.40 -71.70
C GLU A 52 -33.04 223.16 -72.50
N GLU A 53 -32.78 223.32 -73.81
CA GLU A 53 -32.21 222.27 -74.69
C GLU A 53 -30.89 221.68 -74.14
N ARG A 54 -30.08 222.49 -73.45
CA ARG A 54 -28.80 222.07 -72.85
C ARG A 54 -29.00 221.21 -71.60
N ALA A 55 -30.07 221.42 -70.85
CA ALA A 55 -30.38 220.63 -69.67
C ALA A 55 -30.82 219.20 -70.02
N GLU A 56 -31.53 219.03 -71.15
CA GLU A 56 -31.99 217.71 -71.62
C GLU A 56 -30.84 216.82 -72.10
N GLN A 57 -29.86 217.40 -72.82
CA GLN A 57 -28.68 216.68 -73.32
C GLN A 57 -27.77 216.12 -72.22
N ILE A 58 -27.89 216.60 -70.98
CA ILE A 58 -27.15 216.06 -69.83
C ILE A 58 -27.90 214.83 -69.25
N ARG A 59 -29.22 214.94 -69.08
CA ARG A 59 -30.06 213.87 -68.51
C ARG A 59 -29.99 212.57 -69.33
N SER A 60 -30.04 212.67 -70.65
CA SER A 60 -29.96 211.51 -71.56
C SER A 60 -28.62 210.76 -71.46
N LYS A 61 -27.51 211.50 -71.35
CA LYS A 61 -26.16 210.92 -71.17
C LYS A 61 -26.00 210.21 -69.82
N SER A 62 -26.53 210.79 -68.75
CA SER A 62 -26.52 210.16 -67.42
C SER A 62 -27.30 208.84 -67.39
N HIS A 63 -28.46 208.76 -68.06
CA HIS A 63 -29.26 207.54 -68.07
C HIS A 63 -28.56 206.38 -68.83
N LEU A 64 -27.90 206.69 -69.95
CA LEU A 64 -27.21 205.70 -70.78
C LEU A 64 -26.05 205.02 -70.01
N ILE A 65 -25.23 205.81 -69.31
CA ILE A 65 -24.12 205.30 -68.47
C ILE A 65 -24.63 204.37 -67.35
N GLN A 66 -25.84 204.58 -66.84
CA GLN A 66 -26.41 203.71 -65.81
C GLN A 66 -26.79 202.33 -66.38
N MET A 67 -27.43 202.29 -67.55
CA MET A 67 -27.79 201.02 -68.22
C MET A 67 -26.55 200.17 -68.58
N GLU A 68 -25.45 200.82 -68.97
CA GLU A 68 -24.18 200.11 -69.26
C GLU A 68 -23.57 199.44 -68.01
N ARG A 69 -23.67 200.09 -66.84
CA ARG A 69 -23.21 199.52 -65.56
C ARG A 69 -24.03 198.30 -65.16
N GLU A 70 -25.36 198.40 -65.26
CA GLU A 70 -26.28 197.31 -64.94
C GLU A 70 -26.07 196.11 -65.89
N LYS A 71 -25.90 196.36 -67.20
CA LYS A 71 -25.52 195.33 -68.18
C LYS A 71 -24.22 194.61 -67.78
N MET A 72 -23.15 195.37 -67.49
CA MET A 72 -21.85 194.77 -67.15
C MET A 72 -21.91 194.00 -65.82
N GLN A 73 -22.71 194.45 -64.85
CA GLN A 73 -22.94 193.71 -63.60
C GLN A 73 -23.68 192.39 -63.85
N MET A 74 -24.68 192.36 -64.72
CA MET A 74 -25.40 191.14 -65.12
C MET A 74 -24.54 190.17 -65.94
N GLU A 75 -23.66 190.68 -66.81
CA GLU A 75 -22.69 189.82 -67.50
C GLU A 75 -21.70 189.17 -66.51
N LEU A 76 -21.26 189.91 -65.49
CA LEU A 76 -20.36 189.39 -64.45
C LEU A 76 -21.05 188.37 -63.53
N SER A 77 -22.33 188.57 -63.18
CA SER A 77 -23.08 187.57 -62.40
C SER A 77 -23.31 186.28 -63.19
N HIS A 78 -23.70 186.38 -64.47
CA HIS A 78 -23.88 185.22 -65.35
C HIS A 78 -22.56 184.44 -65.55
N LYS A 79 -21.44 185.15 -65.74
CA LYS A 79 -20.09 184.52 -65.84
C LYS A 79 -19.71 183.78 -64.54
N ARG A 80 -20.05 184.31 -63.35
CA ARG A 80 -19.84 183.63 -62.06
C ARG A 80 -20.71 182.38 -61.92
N ALA A 81 -22.01 182.50 -62.11
CA ALA A 81 -22.96 181.38 -61.99
C ALA A 81 -22.60 180.22 -62.93
N ARG A 82 -22.15 180.50 -64.16
CA ARG A 82 -21.66 179.47 -65.08
C ARG A 82 -20.42 178.76 -64.55
N VAL A 83 -19.42 179.49 -64.07
CA VAL A 83 -18.18 178.90 -63.50
C VAL A 83 -18.48 178.11 -62.22
N GLU A 84 -19.46 178.52 -61.43
CA GLU A 84 -19.92 177.80 -60.23
C GLU A 84 -20.63 176.48 -60.61
N LEU A 85 -21.46 176.48 -61.66
CA LEU A 85 -22.07 175.26 -62.21
C LEU A 85 -21.04 174.31 -62.84
N GLU A 86 -20.07 174.82 -63.60
CA GLU A 86 -18.98 174.01 -64.17
C GLU A 86 -18.06 173.42 -63.07
N ARG A 87 -17.86 174.15 -61.95
CA ARG A 87 -17.20 173.62 -60.74
C ARG A 87 -18.03 172.56 -60.04
N ALA A 88 -19.33 172.79 -59.84
CA ALA A 88 -20.23 171.81 -59.24
C ALA A 88 -20.25 170.51 -60.06
N ALA A 89 -20.44 170.61 -61.37
CA ALA A 89 -20.42 169.47 -62.30
C ALA A 89 -19.09 168.71 -62.24
N SER A 90 -17.94 169.39 -62.31
CA SER A 90 -16.62 168.74 -62.23
C SER A 90 -16.30 168.17 -60.84
N THR A 91 -16.86 168.71 -59.75
CA THR A 91 -16.80 168.04 -58.43
C THR A 91 -17.67 166.78 -58.37
N SER A 92 -18.86 166.81 -58.97
CA SER A 92 -19.78 165.66 -58.99
C SER A 92 -19.26 164.50 -59.86
N ALA A 93 -18.65 164.80 -61.01
CA ALA A 93 -17.96 163.81 -61.84
C ALA A 93 -16.87 163.08 -61.04
N ARG A 94 -16.02 163.84 -60.34
CA ARG A 94 -14.96 163.29 -59.47
C ARG A 94 -15.48 162.50 -58.27
N SER A 95 -16.69 162.72 -57.78
CA SER A 95 -17.31 161.80 -56.82
C SER A 95 -17.74 160.50 -57.49
N TYR A 96 -18.39 160.55 -58.65
CA TYR A 96 -18.80 159.33 -59.36
C TYR A 96 -17.61 158.45 -59.80
N GLU A 97 -16.51 159.05 -60.25
CA GLU A 97 -15.24 158.33 -60.53
C GLU A 97 -14.80 157.51 -59.31
N ARG A 98 -14.71 158.14 -58.13
CA ARG A 98 -14.31 157.45 -56.89
C ARG A 98 -15.31 156.40 -56.42
N GLU A 99 -16.61 156.60 -56.63
CA GLU A 99 -17.58 155.53 -56.33
C GLU A 99 -17.47 154.38 -57.33
N VAL A 100 -17.13 154.63 -58.60
CA VAL A 100 -16.82 153.58 -59.58
C VAL A 100 -15.56 152.81 -59.20
N ASP A 101 -14.49 153.48 -58.76
CA ASP A 101 -13.26 152.84 -58.27
C ASP A 101 -13.55 151.95 -57.04
N ARG A 102 -14.27 152.48 -56.04
CA ARG A 102 -14.72 151.71 -54.87
C ARG A 102 -15.59 150.51 -55.24
N ASN A 103 -16.49 150.66 -56.22
CA ASN A 103 -17.30 149.54 -56.69
C ASN A 103 -16.43 148.47 -57.40
N GLN A 104 -15.36 148.85 -58.10
CA GLN A 104 -14.38 147.89 -58.65
C GLN A 104 -13.56 147.20 -57.55
N GLU A 105 -13.15 147.93 -56.50
CA GLU A 105 -12.51 147.35 -55.31
C GLU A 105 -13.45 146.36 -54.60
N LEU A 106 -14.73 146.71 -54.42
CA LEU A 106 -15.73 145.81 -53.82
C LEU A 106 -16.00 144.59 -54.72
N LEU A 107 -16.12 144.75 -56.03
CA LEU A 107 -16.31 143.63 -56.96
C LEU A 107 -15.10 142.68 -56.99
N THR A 108 -13.87 143.20 -56.93
CA THR A 108 -12.67 142.36 -56.83
C THR A 108 -12.54 141.69 -55.46
N ARG A 109 -12.93 142.38 -54.38
CA ARG A 109 -13.03 141.79 -53.03
C ARG A 109 -14.05 140.64 -52.98
N ILE A 110 -15.21 140.81 -53.62
CA ILE A 110 -16.26 139.78 -53.70
C ILE A 110 -15.77 138.58 -54.50
N ARG A 111 -15.11 138.79 -55.66
CA ARG A 111 -14.50 137.69 -56.44
C ARG A 111 -13.48 136.90 -55.62
N GLN A 112 -12.57 137.59 -54.91
CA GLN A 112 -11.60 136.93 -54.03
C GLN A 112 -12.23 136.17 -52.86
N LEU A 113 -13.43 136.55 -52.41
CA LEU A 113 -14.18 135.78 -51.42
C LEU A 113 -14.84 134.55 -52.06
N GLN A 114 -15.49 134.71 -53.22
CA GLN A 114 -16.09 133.62 -53.99
C GLN A 114 -15.07 132.56 -54.43
N GLU A 115 -13.87 132.97 -54.84
CA GLU A 115 -12.73 132.10 -55.14
C GLU A 115 -12.30 131.29 -53.91
N ARG A 116 -12.24 131.92 -52.74
CA ARG A 116 -11.89 131.26 -51.47
C ARG A 116 -12.99 130.34 -50.95
N GLU A 117 -14.25 130.73 -51.12
CA GLU A 117 -15.42 129.91 -50.80
C GLU A 117 -15.44 128.65 -51.67
N ALA A 118 -15.25 128.80 -52.99
CA ALA A 118 -15.11 127.67 -53.91
C ALA A 118 -13.89 126.78 -53.57
N GLU A 119 -12.72 127.36 -53.26
CA GLU A 119 -11.55 126.61 -52.80
C GLU A 119 -11.83 125.80 -51.52
N VAL A 120 -12.57 126.36 -50.56
CA VAL A 120 -12.94 125.68 -49.31
C VAL A 120 -14.01 124.62 -49.55
N GLU A 121 -14.97 124.87 -50.45
CA GLU A 121 -15.94 123.87 -50.88
C GLU A 121 -15.26 122.68 -51.56
N GLU A 122 -14.34 122.88 -52.50
CA GLU A 122 -13.62 121.79 -53.16
C GLU A 122 -12.76 121.01 -52.17
N LYS A 123 -12.04 121.68 -51.27
CA LYS A 123 -11.33 121.01 -50.16
C LYS A 123 -12.29 120.23 -49.25
N MET A 124 -13.51 120.72 -49.03
CA MET A 124 -14.53 120.01 -48.26
C MET A 124 -15.10 118.81 -49.01
N LYS A 125 -15.36 118.92 -50.32
CA LYS A 125 -15.76 117.82 -51.22
C LYS A 125 -14.68 116.72 -51.24
N GLU A 126 -13.41 117.09 -51.43
CA GLU A 126 -12.27 116.15 -51.34
C GLU A 126 -12.25 115.40 -50.00
N GLN A 127 -12.45 116.10 -48.87
CA GLN A 127 -12.45 115.46 -47.55
C GLN A 127 -13.68 114.57 -47.33
N GLN A 128 -14.85 114.94 -47.87
CA GLN A 128 -16.01 114.04 -47.90
C GLN A 128 -15.72 112.79 -48.73
N GLU A 129 -15.08 112.91 -49.90
CA GLU A 129 -14.75 111.76 -50.75
C GLU A 129 -13.69 110.87 -50.12
N ARG A 130 -12.61 111.43 -49.55
CA ARG A 130 -11.64 110.69 -48.73
C ARG A 130 -12.31 109.97 -47.57
N SER A 131 -13.27 110.60 -46.89
CA SER A 131 -14.06 109.97 -45.82
C SER A 131 -14.99 108.86 -46.33
N ARG A 132 -15.65 109.05 -47.49
CA ARG A 132 -16.50 108.03 -48.13
C ARG A 132 -15.69 106.81 -48.56
N LEU A 133 -14.55 107.02 -49.22
CA LEU A 133 -13.62 105.96 -49.65
C LEU A 133 -13.02 105.21 -48.44
N CYS A 134 -12.68 105.93 -47.37
CA CYS A 134 -12.21 105.33 -46.12
C CYS A 134 -13.29 104.49 -45.43
N LYS A 135 -14.55 104.96 -45.38
CA LYS A 135 -15.68 104.16 -44.89
C LYS A 135 -15.89 102.92 -45.75
N GLN A 136 -15.91 103.05 -47.07
CA GLN A 136 -16.05 101.92 -48.00
C GLN A 136 -14.92 100.88 -47.85
N SER A 137 -13.67 101.31 -47.65
CA SER A 137 -12.56 100.36 -47.43
C SER A 137 -12.63 99.69 -46.06
N LEU A 138 -13.07 100.41 -45.01
CA LEU A 138 -13.36 99.84 -43.69
C LEU A 138 -14.55 98.87 -43.71
N ASP A 139 -15.61 99.15 -44.47
CA ASP A 139 -16.77 98.26 -44.64
C ASP A 139 -16.37 96.97 -45.38
N VAL A 140 -15.55 97.09 -46.44
CA VAL A 140 -15.01 95.93 -47.16
C VAL A 140 -14.04 95.13 -46.29
N ALA A 141 -13.20 95.79 -45.48
CA ALA A 141 -12.35 95.10 -44.50
C ALA A 141 -13.18 94.39 -43.42
N SER A 142 -14.24 95.03 -42.92
CA SER A 142 -15.14 94.46 -41.90
C SER A 142 -15.93 93.26 -42.42
N LYS A 143 -16.36 93.27 -43.69
CA LYS A 143 -16.96 92.09 -44.34
C LYS A 143 -15.96 90.95 -44.46
N LYS A 144 -14.74 91.24 -44.94
CA LYS A 144 -13.63 90.27 -45.03
C LYS A 144 -13.09 89.76 -43.68
N LEU A 145 -13.44 90.42 -42.57
CA LEU A 145 -13.19 89.91 -41.22
C LEU A 145 -14.31 88.96 -40.80
N ARG A 146 -15.59 89.33 -40.96
CA ARG A 146 -16.73 88.44 -40.70
C ARG A 146 -16.65 87.15 -41.52
N GLU A 147 -16.40 87.24 -42.82
CA GLU A 147 -16.17 86.09 -43.71
C GLU A 147 -15.07 85.13 -43.21
N LYS A 148 -14.09 85.63 -42.43
CA LYS A 148 -13.06 84.80 -41.78
C LYS A 148 -13.45 84.33 -40.38
N GLU A 149 -14.21 85.12 -39.63
CA GLU A 149 -14.76 84.74 -38.32
C GLU A 149 -15.78 83.59 -38.50
N ASP A 150 -16.66 83.71 -39.50
CA ASP A 150 -17.61 82.68 -39.93
C ASP A 150 -16.85 81.41 -40.40
N GLY A 151 -15.86 81.54 -41.29
CA GLY A 151 -15.04 80.41 -41.74
C GLY A 151 -14.19 79.77 -40.63
N LEU A 152 -13.82 80.53 -39.59
CA LEU A 152 -13.18 80.00 -38.38
C LEU A 152 -14.19 79.30 -37.45
N ALA A 153 -15.45 79.73 -37.44
CA ALA A 153 -16.53 79.04 -36.73
C ALA A 153 -16.86 77.69 -37.41
N GLU A 154 -17.00 77.66 -38.74
CA GLU A 154 -17.15 76.42 -39.53
C GLU A 154 -15.95 75.46 -39.31
N ALA A 155 -14.73 75.99 -39.28
CA ALA A 155 -13.54 75.22 -38.92
C ALA A 155 -13.61 74.71 -37.46
N GLY A 156 -14.12 75.51 -36.52
CA GLY A 156 -14.31 75.13 -35.12
C GLY A 156 -15.37 74.02 -34.93
N GLU A 157 -16.48 74.09 -35.65
CA GLU A 157 -17.53 73.07 -35.67
C GLU A 157 -17.04 71.77 -36.29
N THR A 158 -16.38 71.82 -37.46
CA THR A 158 -15.80 70.63 -38.10
C THR A 158 -14.70 70.00 -37.26
N ILE A 159 -13.83 70.78 -36.62
CA ILE A 159 -12.86 70.28 -35.62
C ILE A 159 -13.56 69.62 -34.43
N SER A 160 -14.70 70.16 -33.97
CA SER A 160 -15.45 69.61 -32.84
C SER A 160 -16.15 68.30 -33.21
N ALA A 161 -16.74 68.21 -34.41
CA ALA A 161 -17.30 66.98 -34.96
C ALA A 161 -16.21 65.90 -35.17
N LEU A 162 -15.02 66.29 -35.67
CA LEU A 162 -13.88 65.38 -35.80
C LEU A 162 -13.38 64.89 -34.43
N LYS A 163 -13.30 65.74 -33.40
CA LYS A 163 -12.98 65.32 -32.02
C LYS A 163 -14.01 64.34 -31.46
N GLY A 164 -15.30 64.57 -31.71
CA GLY A 164 -16.37 63.64 -31.35
C GLY A 164 -16.15 62.27 -31.98
N ARG A 165 -15.97 62.22 -33.31
CA ARG A 165 -15.71 60.98 -34.06
C ARG A 165 -14.40 60.29 -33.65
N VAL A 166 -13.37 61.04 -33.29
CA VAL A 166 -12.12 60.46 -32.72
C VAL A 166 -12.39 59.81 -31.36
N SER A 167 -13.22 60.42 -30.51
CA SER A 167 -13.58 59.84 -29.20
C SER A 167 -14.49 58.61 -29.34
N GLU A 168 -15.44 58.63 -30.27
CA GLU A 168 -16.26 57.46 -30.65
C GLU A 168 -15.39 56.30 -31.15
N LEU A 169 -14.43 56.60 -32.04
CA LEU A 169 -13.48 55.60 -32.54
C LEU A 169 -12.58 55.07 -31.43
N GLN A 170 -12.02 55.93 -30.57
CA GLN A 170 -11.23 55.52 -29.40
C GLN A 170 -12.02 54.61 -28.46
N TRP A 171 -13.30 54.90 -28.20
CA TRP A 171 -14.16 54.05 -27.38
C TRP A 171 -14.46 52.70 -28.07
N SER A 172 -14.70 52.71 -29.39
CA SER A 172 -14.89 51.48 -30.17
C SER A 172 -13.64 50.59 -30.18
N VAL A 173 -12.44 51.19 -30.28
CA VAL A 173 -11.15 50.48 -30.22
C VAL A 173 -10.92 49.92 -28.82
N MET A 174 -11.16 50.69 -27.76
CA MET A 174 -11.06 50.21 -26.38
C MET A 174 -12.00 49.01 -26.11
N ASN A 175 -13.22 49.04 -26.63
CA ASN A 175 -14.16 47.93 -26.53
C ASN A 175 -13.68 46.70 -27.32
N GLN A 176 -13.12 46.88 -28.52
CA GLN A 176 -12.53 45.80 -29.30
C GLN A 176 -11.27 45.22 -28.62
N GLU A 177 -10.42 46.04 -28.02
CA GLU A 177 -9.28 45.58 -27.21
C GLU A 177 -9.73 44.75 -26.00
N MET A 178 -10.80 45.15 -25.31
CA MET A 178 -11.36 44.36 -24.20
C MET A 178 -11.93 43.02 -24.68
N GLN A 179 -12.61 42.98 -25.83
CA GLN A 179 -13.11 41.74 -26.45
C GLN A 179 -11.96 40.82 -26.91
N VAL A 180 -10.88 41.39 -27.48
CA VAL A 180 -9.68 40.62 -27.81
C VAL A 180 -9.05 40.03 -26.56
N ARG A 181 -8.90 40.82 -25.48
CA ARG A 181 -8.34 40.34 -24.20
C ARG A 181 -9.19 39.23 -23.57
N SER A 182 -10.53 39.30 -23.61
CA SER A 182 -11.37 38.23 -23.07
C SER A 182 -11.27 36.94 -23.90
N LEU A 183 -11.27 37.06 -25.24
CA LEU A 183 -11.04 35.93 -26.14
C LEU A 183 -9.62 35.35 -26.01
N GLU A 184 -8.64 36.17 -25.64
CA GLU A 184 -7.27 35.72 -25.35
C GLU A 184 -7.17 34.96 -24.03
N SER A 185 -7.91 35.34 -22.98
CA SER A 185 -8.03 34.55 -21.74
C SER A 185 -8.79 33.24 -21.96
N GLU A 186 -9.94 33.27 -22.65
CA GLU A 186 -10.70 32.04 -23.00
C GLU A 186 -9.81 31.06 -23.80
N LYS A 187 -9.01 31.58 -24.73
CA LYS A 187 -8.02 30.82 -25.52
C LYS A 187 -6.84 30.31 -24.68
N GLN A 188 -6.51 30.92 -23.55
CA GLN A 188 -5.52 30.41 -22.61
C GLN A 188 -6.13 29.30 -21.74
N GLU A 189 -7.30 29.52 -21.16
CA GLU A 189 -8.03 28.51 -20.37
C GLU A 189 -8.31 27.23 -21.19
N LEU A 190 -8.74 27.36 -22.44
CA LEU A 190 -8.97 26.21 -23.33
C LEU A 190 -7.68 25.45 -23.69
N LYS A 191 -6.52 26.13 -23.74
CA LYS A 191 -5.22 25.47 -23.90
C LYS A 191 -4.82 24.72 -22.63
N GLU A 192 -4.95 25.34 -21.46
CA GLU A 192 -4.64 24.69 -20.19
C GLU A 192 -5.53 23.46 -19.96
N GLN A 193 -6.82 23.56 -20.31
CA GLN A 193 -7.72 22.41 -20.32
C GLN A 193 -7.24 21.31 -21.29
N LEU A 194 -6.83 21.65 -22.51
CA LEU A 194 -6.29 20.70 -23.48
C LEU A 194 -5.00 20.02 -22.97
N ASP A 195 -4.06 20.79 -22.41
CA ASP A 195 -2.81 20.28 -21.84
C ASP A 195 -3.06 19.39 -20.62
N LEU A 196 -4.06 19.70 -19.78
CA LEU A 196 -4.49 18.86 -18.67
C LEU A 196 -5.12 17.54 -19.15
N GLN A 197 -5.90 17.55 -20.24
CA GLN A 197 -6.40 16.29 -20.83
C GLN A 197 -5.28 15.50 -21.52
N HIS A 198 -4.32 16.17 -22.16
CA HIS A 198 -3.17 15.50 -22.77
C HIS A 198 -2.27 14.84 -21.72
N LYS A 199 -2.01 15.49 -20.58
CA LYS A 199 -1.32 14.89 -19.42
C LYS A 199 -2.05 13.66 -18.88
N LYS A 200 -3.37 13.74 -18.66
CA LYS A 200 -4.18 12.58 -18.22
C LYS A 200 -4.13 11.41 -19.22
N TRP A 201 -4.11 11.71 -20.52
CA TRP A 201 -3.96 10.70 -21.56
C TRP A 201 -2.54 10.08 -21.58
N GLN A 202 -1.49 10.89 -21.39
CA GLN A 202 -0.11 10.39 -21.22
C GLN A 202 0.00 9.49 -19.98
N GLU A 203 -0.52 9.90 -18.82
CA GLU A 203 -0.56 9.09 -17.61
C GLU A 203 -1.34 7.78 -17.78
N ALA A 204 -2.47 7.82 -18.51
CA ALA A 204 -3.25 6.62 -18.81
C ALA A 204 -2.46 5.65 -19.71
N ASN A 205 -1.74 6.16 -20.72
CA ASN A 205 -0.88 5.36 -21.57
C ASN A 205 0.31 4.76 -20.80
N GLN A 206 0.92 5.51 -19.89
CA GLN A 206 1.98 5.01 -18.99
C GLN A 206 1.46 3.84 -18.14
N LYS A 207 0.29 4.00 -17.51
CA LYS A 207 -0.37 2.94 -16.73
C LYS A 207 -0.73 1.71 -17.60
N ILE A 208 -1.08 1.91 -18.87
CA ILE A 208 -1.30 0.80 -19.83
C ILE A 208 0.02 0.07 -20.14
N GLN A 209 1.13 0.80 -20.35
CA GLN A 209 2.45 0.21 -20.60
C GLN A 209 3.00 -0.53 -19.37
N GLU A 210 2.84 0.03 -18.17
CA GLU A 210 3.16 -0.63 -16.88
C GLU A 210 2.35 -1.93 -16.71
N LEU A 211 1.04 -1.89 -17.01
CA LEU A 211 0.19 -3.07 -16.96
C LEU A 211 0.62 -4.12 -18.00
N GLN A 212 0.96 -3.72 -19.23
CA GLN A 212 1.46 -4.62 -20.27
C GLN A 212 2.78 -5.30 -19.86
N ALA A 213 3.78 -4.54 -19.39
CA ALA A 213 5.02 -5.10 -18.87
C ALA A 213 4.78 -6.04 -17.67
N SER A 214 3.82 -5.72 -16.79
CA SER A 214 3.43 -6.62 -15.69
C SER A 214 2.74 -7.90 -16.16
N GLN A 215 2.02 -7.88 -17.29
CA GLN A 215 1.40 -9.05 -17.91
C GLN A 215 2.44 -9.94 -18.60
N GLU A 216 3.42 -9.35 -19.28
CA GLU A 216 4.56 -10.07 -19.86
C GLU A 216 5.35 -10.81 -18.77
N VAL A 217 5.72 -10.12 -17.68
CA VAL A 217 6.41 -10.73 -16.54
C VAL A 217 5.59 -11.84 -15.86
N ARG A 218 4.26 -11.72 -15.83
CA ARG A 218 3.37 -12.79 -15.34
C ARG A 218 3.32 -13.99 -16.29
N ALA A 219 3.24 -13.78 -17.60
CA ALA A 219 3.29 -14.85 -18.59
C ALA A 219 4.62 -15.62 -18.52
N ASP A 220 5.72 -14.91 -18.30
CA ASP A 220 7.05 -15.47 -18.04
C ASP A 220 7.08 -16.33 -16.76
N GLN A 221 6.45 -15.87 -15.68
CA GLN A 221 6.33 -16.63 -14.43
C GLN A 221 5.45 -17.87 -14.60
N GLU A 222 4.33 -17.76 -15.30
CA GLU A 222 3.46 -18.89 -15.62
C GLU A 222 4.17 -19.96 -16.47
N GLN A 223 4.98 -19.54 -17.46
CA GLN A 223 5.79 -20.49 -18.24
C GLN A 223 6.79 -21.20 -17.34
N ARG A 224 7.50 -20.48 -16.47
CA ARG A 224 8.45 -21.06 -15.51
C ARG A 224 7.77 -22.01 -14.51
N ILE A 225 6.53 -21.75 -14.11
CA ILE A 225 5.72 -22.66 -13.28
C ILE A 225 5.40 -23.93 -14.07
N LYS A 226 4.87 -23.83 -15.29
CA LYS A 226 4.55 -24.99 -16.16
C LYS A 226 5.79 -25.84 -16.44
N ASP A 227 6.95 -25.21 -16.57
CA ASP A 227 8.28 -25.83 -16.70
C ASP A 227 8.70 -26.61 -15.45
N LEU A 228 8.43 -26.08 -14.26
CA LEU A 228 8.74 -26.70 -12.98
C LEU A 228 7.76 -27.84 -12.66
N GLU A 229 6.48 -27.67 -12.95
CA GLU A 229 5.45 -28.72 -12.87
C GLU A 229 5.82 -29.92 -13.76
N GLN A 230 6.24 -29.68 -15.01
CA GLN A 230 6.76 -30.72 -15.90
C GLN A 230 7.97 -31.44 -15.29
N LYS A 231 8.98 -30.69 -14.84
CA LYS A 231 10.20 -31.26 -14.19
C LYS A 231 9.86 -32.08 -12.94
N LEU A 232 8.89 -31.63 -12.13
CA LEU A 232 8.45 -32.33 -10.92
C LEU A 232 7.69 -33.61 -11.28
N SER A 233 6.79 -33.57 -12.28
CA SER A 233 6.09 -34.77 -12.75
C SER A 233 7.02 -35.84 -13.34
N LEU A 234 8.14 -35.43 -13.94
CA LEU A 234 9.21 -36.32 -14.40
C LEU A 234 9.98 -36.91 -13.21
N GLN A 235 10.32 -36.09 -12.20
CA GLN A 235 10.95 -36.58 -10.97
C GLN A 235 10.06 -37.55 -10.17
N GLU A 236 8.73 -37.38 -10.21
CA GLU A 236 7.77 -38.34 -9.64
C GLU A 236 7.77 -39.67 -10.39
N GLN A 237 7.82 -39.64 -11.73
CA GLN A 237 7.95 -40.84 -12.57
C GLN A 237 9.28 -41.57 -12.30
N ASP A 238 10.40 -40.84 -12.26
CA ASP A 238 11.71 -41.38 -11.88
C ASP A 238 11.68 -41.97 -10.46
N ALA A 239 11.03 -41.32 -9.50
CA ALA A 239 10.89 -41.82 -8.15
C ALA A 239 10.05 -43.12 -8.08
N VAL A 240 9.05 -43.29 -8.95
CA VAL A 240 8.31 -44.56 -9.09
C VAL A 240 9.19 -45.64 -9.72
N ILE A 241 9.94 -45.34 -10.78
CA ILE A 241 10.90 -46.27 -11.40
C ILE A 241 11.95 -46.72 -10.37
N VAL A 242 12.53 -45.79 -9.61
CA VAL A 242 13.51 -46.08 -8.56
C VAL A 242 12.90 -46.88 -7.40
N LYS A 243 11.63 -46.67 -7.03
CA LYS A 243 10.92 -47.54 -6.07
C LYS A 243 10.78 -48.96 -6.59
N ASN A 244 10.36 -49.14 -7.84
CA ASN A 244 10.19 -50.45 -8.47
C ASN A 244 11.53 -51.21 -8.60
N MET A 245 12.59 -50.52 -9.03
CA MET A 245 13.95 -51.06 -9.06
C MET A 245 14.45 -51.46 -7.67
N LYS A 246 14.17 -50.65 -6.63
CA LYS A 246 14.50 -50.99 -5.24
C LYS A 246 13.74 -52.22 -4.74
N SER A 247 12.46 -52.40 -5.08
CA SER A 247 11.74 -53.63 -4.71
C SER A 247 12.30 -54.88 -5.37
N GLU A 248 12.69 -54.83 -6.65
CA GLU A 248 13.32 -55.99 -7.31
C GLU A 248 14.75 -56.23 -6.81
N LEU A 249 15.53 -55.19 -6.50
CA LEU A 249 16.83 -55.33 -5.82
C LEU A 249 16.72 -55.93 -4.40
N VAL A 250 15.62 -55.71 -3.68
CA VAL A 250 15.34 -56.36 -2.39
C VAL A 250 14.81 -57.80 -2.58
N ARG A 251 14.17 -58.10 -3.72
CA ARG A 251 13.69 -59.43 -4.08
C ARG A 251 14.83 -60.35 -4.53
N LEU A 252 15.81 -59.85 -5.30
CA LEU A 252 16.92 -60.64 -5.84
C LEU A 252 17.64 -61.48 -4.75
N PRO A 253 18.08 -60.92 -3.60
CA PRO A 253 18.67 -61.73 -2.52
C PRO A 253 17.73 -62.77 -1.90
N LYS A 254 16.40 -62.64 -2.04
CA LYS A 254 15.46 -63.70 -1.62
C LYS A 254 15.48 -64.83 -2.63
N MET A 255 15.30 -64.51 -3.92
CA MET A 255 15.42 -65.50 -5.01
C MET A 255 16.79 -66.20 -4.99
N GLU A 256 17.88 -65.50 -4.67
CA GLU A 256 19.22 -66.10 -4.51
C GLU A 256 19.32 -67.04 -3.31
N ARG A 257 18.67 -66.73 -2.18
CA ARG A 257 18.61 -67.63 -1.02
C ARG A 257 17.75 -68.84 -1.32
N GLU A 258 16.58 -68.64 -1.93
CA GLU A 258 15.70 -69.71 -2.40
C GLU A 258 16.43 -70.61 -3.40
N LEU A 259 17.19 -70.05 -4.35
CA LEU A 259 18.03 -70.81 -5.29
C LEU A 259 19.29 -71.43 -4.64
N LYS A 260 19.72 -71.01 -3.45
CA LYS A 260 20.77 -71.66 -2.68
C LYS A 260 20.19 -72.81 -1.86
N GLN A 261 19.12 -72.54 -1.11
CA GLN A 261 18.31 -73.53 -0.38
C GLN A 261 17.85 -74.65 -1.31
N LEU A 262 17.23 -74.37 -2.45
CA LEU A 262 16.82 -75.41 -3.43
C LEU A 262 18.01 -76.18 -4.03
N ARG A 263 19.24 -75.62 -4.05
CA ARG A 263 20.45 -76.34 -4.48
C ARG A 263 21.01 -77.20 -3.35
N GLU A 264 21.07 -76.67 -2.14
CA GLU A 264 21.47 -77.34 -0.89
C GLU A 264 20.52 -78.49 -0.60
N GLU A 265 19.20 -78.26 -0.62
CA GLU A 265 18.15 -79.29 -0.59
C GLU A 265 18.30 -80.29 -1.74
N ASN A 266 18.69 -79.91 -2.96
CA ASN A 266 18.95 -80.89 -4.02
C ASN A 266 20.23 -81.70 -3.79
N VAL A 267 21.25 -81.15 -3.13
CA VAL A 267 22.47 -81.86 -2.72
C VAL A 267 22.13 -82.80 -1.57
N HIS A 268 21.52 -82.30 -0.50
CA HIS A 268 21.01 -83.09 0.62
C HIS A 268 19.97 -84.12 0.19
N LEU A 269 19.13 -83.89 -0.82
CA LEU A 269 18.23 -84.92 -1.37
C LEU A 269 18.95 -85.89 -2.33
N ARG A 270 20.19 -85.64 -2.76
CA ARG A 270 21.05 -86.66 -3.39
C ARG A 270 21.78 -87.47 -2.31
N GLU A 271 22.48 -86.80 -1.41
CA GLU A 271 23.13 -87.39 -0.23
C GLU A 271 22.14 -88.22 0.62
N MET A 272 20.92 -87.74 0.84
CA MET A 272 19.86 -88.49 1.52
C MET A 272 19.20 -89.54 0.64
N ARG A 273 19.25 -89.48 -0.70
CA ARG A 273 18.84 -90.60 -1.57
C ARG A 273 19.92 -91.69 -1.65
N GLU A 274 21.18 -91.31 -1.54
CA GLU A 274 22.35 -92.20 -1.53
C GLU A 274 22.51 -92.86 -0.16
N THR A 275 22.41 -92.11 0.93
CA THR A 275 22.38 -92.66 2.29
C THR A 275 21.05 -93.34 2.63
N ASN A 276 19.88 -92.91 2.14
CA ASN A 276 18.70 -93.81 2.14
C ASN A 276 18.83 -94.94 1.11
N GLY A 277 19.77 -94.89 0.16
CA GLY A 277 20.09 -96.00 -0.73
C GLY A 277 20.80 -97.08 0.08
N LEU A 278 21.97 -96.75 0.62
CA LEU A 278 22.75 -97.57 1.55
C LEU A 278 21.91 -98.03 2.75
N LEU A 279 21.19 -97.13 3.42
CA LEU A 279 20.30 -97.48 4.52
C LEU A 279 19.04 -98.24 4.07
N ARG A 280 18.62 -98.22 2.79
CA ARG A 280 17.61 -99.18 2.30
C ARG A 280 18.25 -100.50 1.92
N GLU A 281 19.49 -100.55 1.46
CA GLU A 281 20.20 -101.81 1.23
C GLU A 281 20.49 -102.52 2.55
N GLU A 282 20.88 -101.76 3.59
CA GLU A 282 21.05 -102.21 4.97
C GLU A 282 19.72 -102.45 5.67
N LEU A 283 18.73 -101.54 5.63
CA LEU A 283 17.42 -101.78 6.25
C LEU A 283 16.58 -102.78 5.46
N GLU A 284 16.78 -103.03 4.18
CA GLU A 284 16.18 -104.19 3.51
C GLU A 284 17.04 -105.43 3.77
N GLY A 285 18.36 -105.33 3.91
CA GLY A 285 19.19 -106.43 4.41
C GLY A 285 18.76 -106.90 5.80
N LEU A 286 18.43 -105.94 6.67
CA LEU A 286 17.91 -106.15 8.02
C LEU A 286 16.42 -106.47 7.98
N ARG A 287 15.50 -105.72 7.36
CA ARG A 287 14.09 -106.12 7.18
C ARG A 287 13.90 -107.41 6.37
N ARG A 288 14.92 -107.92 5.64
CA ARG A 288 14.93 -109.31 5.15
C ARG A 288 15.35 -110.29 6.25
N LYS A 289 16.30 -109.98 7.13
CA LYS A 289 16.73 -110.84 8.27
C LYS A 289 15.71 -110.75 9.43
N LEU A 290 15.63 -109.56 10.03
CA LEU A 290 14.66 -109.10 11.01
C LEU A 290 13.22 -109.32 10.52
N GLY A 291 12.82 -108.97 9.30
CA GLY A 291 11.49 -109.33 8.78
C GLY A 291 11.30 -110.80 8.36
N ARG A 292 12.29 -111.68 8.60
CA ARG A 292 12.13 -113.15 8.70
C ARG A 292 12.09 -113.65 10.17
N GLN A 293 12.21 -112.75 11.14
CA GLN A 293 12.22 -112.99 12.60
C GLN A 293 11.07 -112.25 13.30
N GLU A 294 10.84 -110.97 13.05
CA GLU A 294 9.61 -110.19 13.34
C GLU A 294 8.36 -110.89 12.78
N LYS A 295 8.36 -111.30 11.50
CA LYS A 295 7.27 -112.15 10.94
C LYS A 295 7.17 -113.55 11.56
N MET A 296 8.10 -113.92 12.45
CA MET A 296 8.10 -115.15 13.26
C MET A 296 7.80 -114.85 14.75
N GLN A 297 7.70 -113.58 15.16
CA GLN A 297 7.69 -113.15 16.57
C GLN A 297 6.67 -112.05 16.87
N GLU A 298 6.62 -110.94 16.12
CA GLU A 298 5.53 -109.94 16.18
C GLU A 298 4.18 -110.58 15.83
N ASN A 299 4.16 -111.37 14.77
CA ASN A 299 3.03 -112.24 14.36
C ASN A 299 2.58 -113.22 15.46
N LEU A 300 3.37 -113.42 16.51
CA LEU A 300 3.12 -114.35 17.61
C LEU A 300 2.88 -113.65 18.96
N VAL A 301 3.39 -112.43 19.16
CA VAL A 301 3.43 -111.77 20.47
C VAL A 301 2.77 -110.39 20.46
N ASP A 302 2.80 -109.65 19.36
CA ASP A 302 2.16 -108.32 19.31
C ASP A 302 0.65 -108.43 19.06
N LEU A 303 0.19 -109.47 18.34
CA LEU A 303 -1.22 -109.88 18.34
C LEU A 303 -1.78 -110.16 19.76
N GLU A 304 -0.92 -110.51 20.70
CA GLU A 304 -1.28 -110.84 22.08
C GLU A 304 -1.10 -109.63 23.02
N LEU A 305 0.03 -108.93 22.92
CA LEU A 305 0.41 -107.84 23.82
C LEU A 305 -0.04 -106.45 23.34
N GLU A 306 -0.19 -106.16 22.05
CA GLU A 306 -0.78 -104.88 21.63
C GLU A 306 -2.26 -104.83 22.00
N LYS A 307 -2.99 -105.94 21.79
CA LYS A 307 -4.36 -106.15 22.27
C LYS A 307 -4.51 -105.72 23.74
N GLU A 308 -3.63 -106.16 24.62
CA GLU A 308 -3.70 -105.86 26.06
C GLU A 308 -3.14 -104.47 26.41
N ARG A 309 -2.04 -104.06 25.81
CA ARG A 309 -1.38 -102.76 26.09
C ARG A 309 -2.14 -101.58 25.48
N LEU A 310 -2.82 -101.74 24.35
CA LEU A 310 -3.69 -100.70 23.79
C LEU A 310 -4.94 -100.52 24.65
N LEU A 311 -5.55 -101.60 25.16
CA LEU A 311 -6.62 -101.50 26.15
C LEU A 311 -6.16 -100.78 27.42
N ALA A 312 -5.00 -101.15 27.97
CA ALA A 312 -4.44 -100.49 29.16
C ALA A 312 -4.09 -99.00 28.92
N LYS A 313 -3.51 -98.67 27.76
CA LYS A 313 -3.18 -97.29 27.38
C LYS A 313 -4.43 -96.46 27.12
N LEU A 314 -5.42 -96.96 26.38
CA LEU A 314 -6.70 -96.28 26.14
C LEU A 314 -7.38 -95.94 27.47
N GLN A 315 -7.50 -96.92 28.36
CA GLN A 315 -8.04 -96.70 29.70
C GLN A 315 -7.22 -95.67 30.52
N SER A 316 -5.90 -95.60 30.34
CA SER A 316 -5.08 -94.56 31.00
C SER A 316 -5.31 -93.16 30.42
N TRP A 317 -5.57 -93.03 29.11
CA TRP A 317 -5.95 -91.77 28.48
C TRP A 317 -7.37 -91.34 28.83
N GLU A 318 -8.32 -92.27 28.90
CA GLU A 318 -9.68 -92.03 29.40
C GLU A 318 -9.69 -91.57 30.86
N ARG A 319 -8.76 -92.06 31.70
CA ARG A 319 -8.56 -91.57 33.08
C ARG A 319 -7.88 -90.19 33.11
N LEU A 320 -7.03 -89.87 32.13
CA LEU A 320 -6.40 -88.54 31.99
C LEU A 320 -7.40 -87.47 31.52
N ASP A 321 -8.28 -87.80 30.59
CA ASP A 321 -9.45 -87.00 30.20
C ASP A 321 -10.33 -86.67 31.42
N GLN A 322 -10.67 -87.69 32.21
CA GLN A 322 -11.46 -87.56 33.45
C GLN A 322 -10.78 -86.75 34.58
N THR A 323 -9.45 -86.64 34.59
CA THR A 323 -8.70 -85.94 35.67
C THR A 323 -8.17 -84.58 35.27
N THR A 324 -8.04 -84.28 33.97
CA THR A 324 -7.58 -82.96 33.48
C THR A 324 -8.71 -82.10 32.90
N GLY A 325 -9.85 -82.69 32.52
CA GLY A 325 -10.99 -81.95 31.95
C GLY A 325 -10.74 -81.41 30.54
N LEU A 326 -9.61 -81.75 29.92
CA LEU A 326 -9.28 -81.44 28.53
C LEU A 326 -9.51 -82.69 27.70
N SER A 327 -10.24 -82.56 26.58
CA SER A 327 -10.74 -83.66 25.75
C SER A 327 -9.63 -84.39 24.99
N ILE A 328 -8.84 -85.19 25.70
CA ILE A 328 -7.56 -85.77 25.25
C ILE A 328 -7.60 -87.28 25.54
N ARG A 329 -8.09 -88.07 24.57
CA ARG A 329 -8.34 -89.51 24.73
C ARG A 329 -7.32 -90.39 23.99
N THR A 330 -6.47 -89.78 23.18
CA THR A 330 -5.41 -90.45 22.42
C THR A 330 -4.10 -89.64 22.49
N PRO A 331 -2.93 -90.30 22.27
CA PRO A 331 -1.66 -89.59 22.05
C PRO A 331 -1.70 -88.63 20.85
N GLU A 332 -2.62 -88.83 19.91
CA GLU A 332 -2.85 -87.94 18.76
C GLU A 332 -3.60 -86.66 19.15
N ASP A 333 -4.45 -86.69 20.18
CA ASP A 333 -5.04 -85.48 20.75
C ASP A 333 -3.97 -84.65 21.48
N LEU A 334 -3.04 -85.31 22.19
CA LEU A 334 -1.87 -84.64 22.77
C LEU A 334 -0.96 -84.05 21.69
N SER A 335 -0.61 -84.81 20.65
CA SER A 335 0.28 -84.28 19.60
C SER A 335 -0.38 -83.14 18.83
N ARG A 336 -1.69 -83.21 18.55
CA ARG A 336 -2.47 -82.09 18.03
C ARG A 336 -2.45 -80.88 18.97
N PHE A 337 -2.69 -81.07 20.28
CA PHE A 337 -2.65 -79.96 21.25
C PHE A 337 -1.25 -79.33 21.40
N ILE A 338 -0.19 -80.14 21.37
CA ILE A 338 1.20 -79.67 21.38
C ILE A 338 1.52 -78.90 20.09
N VAL A 339 1.09 -79.40 18.92
CA VAL A 339 1.23 -78.70 17.63
C VAL A 339 0.42 -77.40 17.62
N GLU A 340 -0.80 -77.37 18.17
CA GLU A 340 -1.57 -76.14 18.34
C GLU A 340 -0.88 -75.13 19.27
N LEU A 341 -0.29 -75.59 20.39
CA LEU A 341 0.51 -74.74 21.27
C LEU A 341 1.76 -74.20 20.57
N GLN A 342 2.48 -75.04 19.83
CA GLN A 342 3.64 -74.62 19.04
C GLN A 342 3.25 -73.64 17.92
N GLN A 343 2.12 -73.84 17.25
CA GLN A 343 1.57 -72.90 16.26
C GLN A 343 1.14 -71.58 16.91
N ARG A 344 0.52 -71.60 18.10
CA ARG A 344 0.20 -70.40 18.89
C ARG A 344 1.48 -69.67 19.30
N GLU A 345 2.51 -70.37 19.75
CA GLU A 345 3.81 -69.80 20.08
C GLU A 345 4.50 -69.17 18.86
N LEU A 346 4.50 -69.85 17.71
CA LEU A 346 5.07 -69.34 16.47
C LEU A 346 4.32 -68.08 16.03
N ALA A 347 2.98 -68.11 16.00
CA ALA A 347 2.16 -66.94 15.70
C ALA A 347 2.38 -65.77 16.68
N LEU A 348 2.67 -66.04 17.96
CA LEU A 348 3.05 -65.01 18.94
C LEU A 348 4.47 -64.49 18.69
N LYS A 349 5.43 -65.34 18.32
CA LYS A 349 6.80 -64.95 17.94
C LYS A 349 6.80 -64.11 16.66
N ASP A 350 5.96 -64.42 15.68
CA ASP A 350 5.78 -63.66 14.43
C ASP A 350 5.07 -62.32 14.67
N ARG A 351 4.05 -62.28 15.54
CA ARG A 351 3.45 -61.02 15.99
C ARG A 351 4.47 -60.14 16.71
N ASN A 352 5.29 -60.71 17.59
CA ASN A 352 6.32 -59.97 18.33
C ASN A 352 7.46 -59.49 17.42
N SER A 353 7.87 -60.28 16.42
CA SER A 353 8.86 -59.87 15.42
C SER A 353 8.32 -58.77 14.51
N SER A 354 7.04 -58.84 14.13
CA SER A 354 6.34 -57.76 13.41
C SER A 354 6.26 -56.47 14.24
N ILE A 355 5.86 -56.56 15.50
CA ILE A 355 5.79 -55.42 16.44
C ILE A 355 7.18 -54.80 16.66
N THR A 356 8.24 -55.59 16.89
CA THR A 356 9.60 -55.04 17.04
C THR A 356 10.16 -54.45 15.74
N CYS A 357 9.82 -54.99 14.57
CA CYS A 357 10.14 -54.35 13.29
C CYS A 357 9.38 -53.04 13.08
N SER A 358 8.10 -52.97 13.44
CA SER A 358 7.29 -51.75 13.41
C SER A 358 7.85 -50.68 14.36
N ALA A 359 8.15 -51.05 15.62
CA ALA A 359 8.74 -50.16 16.61
C ALA A 359 10.10 -49.58 16.15
N ARG A 360 10.99 -50.42 15.59
CA ARG A 360 12.27 -49.96 14.99
C ARG A 360 12.05 -49.03 13.78
N GLY A 361 10.96 -49.21 13.04
CA GLY A 361 10.58 -48.31 11.94
C GLY A 361 10.14 -46.95 12.46
N LEU A 362 9.20 -46.93 13.42
CA LEU A 362 8.72 -45.72 14.08
C LEU A 362 9.84 -44.96 14.81
N GLU A 363 10.78 -45.67 15.44
CA GLU A 363 11.90 -45.05 16.14
C GLU A 363 12.91 -44.40 15.19
N LYS A 364 13.13 -44.96 13.99
CA LYS A 364 13.89 -44.28 12.92
C LYS A 364 13.19 -43.02 12.42
N VAL A 365 11.87 -43.07 12.20
CA VAL A 365 11.08 -41.89 11.83
C VAL A 365 11.13 -40.83 12.94
N ARG A 366 11.07 -41.23 14.21
CA ARG A 366 11.26 -40.32 15.36
C ARG A 366 12.65 -39.66 15.33
N GLN A 367 13.71 -40.42 15.03
CA GLN A 367 15.07 -39.87 14.92
C GLN A 367 15.18 -38.87 13.76
N GLN A 368 14.61 -39.20 12.59
CA GLN A 368 14.58 -38.30 11.42
C GLN A 368 13.84 -36.98 11.75
N LEU A 369 12.64 -37.06 12.33
CA LEU A 369 11.88 -35.89 12.78
C LEU A 369 12.62 -35.09 13.86
N GLN A 370 13.37 -35.73 14.77
CA GLN A 370 14.22 -35.05 15.75
C GLN A 370 15.39 -34.31 15.08
N GLU A 371 16.00 -34.88 14.04
CA GLU A 371 17.05 -34.24 13.25
C GLU A 371 16.51 -33.07 12.41
N GLU A 372 15.32 -33.20 11.81
CA GLU A 372 14.63 -32.13 11.08
C GLU A 372 14.26 -30.97 12.02
N VAL A 373 13.65 -31.25 13.18
CA VAL A 373 13.36 -30.23 14.21
C VAL A 373 14.63 -29.53 14.67
N ARG A 374 15.75 -30.25 14.82
CA ARG A 374 17.05 -29.65 15.15
C ARG A 374 17.57 -28.74 14.03
N GLN A 375 17.43 -29.15 12.77
CA GLN A 375 17.83 -28.36 11.60
C GLN A 375 17.00 -27.07 11.48
N VAL A 376 15.68 -27.16 11.53
CA VAL A 376 14.76 -26.00 11.50
C VAL A 376 15.03 -25.08 12.69
N SER A 377 15.30 -25.62 13.88
CA SER A 377 15.69 -24.83 15.06
C SER A 377 17.00 -24.06 14.86
N SER A 378 17.99 -24.65 14.20
CA SER A 378 19.24 -23.95 13.86
C SER A 378 19.04 -22.86 12.80
N GLN A 379 18.23 -23.11 11.76
CA GLN A 379 17.88 -22.11 10.74
C GLN A 379 17.13 -20.93 11.36
N LEU A 380 16.12 -21.18 12.21
CA LEU A 380 15.40 -20.14 12.95
C LEU A 380 16.33 -19.28 13.82
N LEU A 381 17.36 -19.88 14.41
CA LEU A 381 18.35 -19.17 15.22
C LEU A 381 19.33 -18.35 14.35
N GLU A 382 19.62 -18.77 13.12
CA GLU A 382 20.34 -17.94 12.15
C GLU A 382 19.51 -16.76 11.65
N GLU A 383 18.24 -16.97 11.27
CA GLU A 383 17.39 -15.86 10.82
C GLU A 383 17.15 -14.83 11.94
N ARG A 384 17.04 -15.27 13.20
CA ARG A 384 17.02 -14.36 14.37
C ARG A 384 18.30 -13.52 14.46
N LYS A 385 19.49 -14.11 14.32
CA LYS A 385 20.77 -13.37 14.31
C LYS A 385 20.87 -12.39 13.13
N ARG A 386 20.39 -12.76 11.94
CA ARG A 386 20.34 -11.85 10.77
C ARG A 386 19.38 -10.69 11.04
N ARG A 387 18.19 -10.97 11.58
CA ARG A 387 17.26 -9.92 12.01
C ARG A 387 17.89 -8.98 13.04
N GLU A 388 18.61 -9.51 14.04
CA GLU A 388 19.31 -8.70 15.05
C GLU A 388 20.37 -7.78 14.43
N THR A 389 21.15 -8.24 13.44
CA THR A 389 22.13 -7.39 12.75
C THR A 389 21.48 -6.35 11.83
N HIS A 390 20.38 -6.69 11.15
CA HIS A 390 19.60 -5.72 10.37
C HIS A 390 18.91 -4.66 11.26
N GLU A 391 18.32 -5.05 12.39
CA GLU A 391 17.78 -4.10 13.38
C GLU A 391 18.88 -3.20 13.96
N ALA A 392 20.07 -3.75 14.24
CA ALA A 392 21.21 -2.95 14.70
C ALA A 392 21.71 -1.96 13.63
N LEU A 393 21.68 -2.34 12.34
CA LEU A 393 21.98 -1.45 11.23
C LEU A 393 20.93 -0.34 11.08
N ALA A 394 19.64 -0.67 11.11
CA ALA A 394 18.55 0.30 11.04
C ALA A 394 18.64 1.34 12.17
N ARG A 395 18.91 0.91 13.41
CA ARG A 395 19.13 1.81 14.56
C ARG A 395 20.38 2.71 14.41
N ARG A 396 21.40 2.28 13.66
CA ARG A 396 22.58 3.13 13.31
C ARG A 396 22.23 4.15 12.23
N LEU A 397 21.54 3.73 11.17
CA LEU A 397 21.10 4.61 10.08
C LEU A 397 20.12 5.68 10.60
N GLN A 398 19.14 5.30 11.41
CA GLN A 398 18.20 6.25 12.04
C GLN A 398 18.92 7.31 12.89
N LYS A 399 19.96 6.93 13.64
CA LYS A 399 20.82 7.89 14.37
C LYS A 399 21.59 8.82 13.43
N ARG A 400 22.12 8.32 12.31
CA ARG A 400 22.82 9.13 11.30
C ARG A 400 21.87 10.11 10.60
N VAL A 401 20.67 9.67 10.22
CA VAL A 401 19.62 10.54 9.67
C VAL A 401 19.23 11.63 10.66
N LEU A 402 19.08 11.31 11.95
CA LEU A 402 18.78 12.31 12.99
C LEU A 402 19.89 13.36 13.16
N LEU A 403 21.16 12.96 13.03
CA LEU A 403 22.31 13.89 13.06
C LEU A 403 22.32 14.78 11.82
N LEU A 404 22.25 14.20 10.62
CA LEU A 404 22.17 14.94 9.35
C LEU A 404 20.97 15.88 9.30
N THR A 405 19.84 15.51 9.91
CA THR A 405 18.65 16.37 10.05
C THR A 405 18.96 17.59 10.91
N LYS A 406 19.62 17.40 12.07
CA LYS A 406 20.05 18.51 12.94
C LYS A 406 21.11 19.40 12.29
N GLU A 407 22.05 18.81 11.55
CA GLU A 407 23.07 19.56 10.79
C GLU A 407 22.41 20.39 9.68
N ARG A 408 21.51 19.80 8.89
CA ARG A 408 20.69 20.49 7.88
C ARG A 408 19.88 21.64 8.48
N ASP A 409 19.19 21.40 9.59
CA ASP A 409 18.30 22.39 10.19
C ASP A 409 19.08 23.48 10.93
N GLY A 410 20.26 23.17 11.47
CA GLY A 410 21.24 24.16 11.96
C GLY A 410 21.80 25.01 10.82
N MET A 411 22.20 24.42 9.69
CA MET A 411 22.63 25.17 8.51
C MET A 411 21.49 26.03 7.92
N ARG A 412 20.24 25.54 7.90
CA ARG A 412 19.08 26.35 7.49
C ARG A 412 18.83 27.51 8.46
N ALA A 413 18.99 27.31 9.77
CA ALA A 413 18.88 28.39 10.74
C ALA A 413 19.98 29.45 10.56
N ILE A 414 21.22 29.03 10.31
CA ILE A 414 22.36 29.92 10.03
C ILE A 414 22.15 30.72 8.73
N LEU A 415 21.70 30.08 7.66
CA LEU A 415 21.34 30.76 6.42
C LEU A 415 20.17 31.73 6.65
N GLY A 416 19.12 31.31 7.37
CA GLY A 416 18.00 32.17 7.73
C GLY A 416 18.38 33.40 8.56
N SER A 417 19.39 33.30 9.45
CA SER A 417 19.96 34.49 10.10
C SER A 417 20.66 35.42 9.11
N TYR A 418 21.50 34.90 8.20
CA TYR A 418 22.13 35.72 7.17
C TYR A 418 21.11 36.35 6.21
N ASP A 419 20.08 35.62 5.79
CA ASP A 419 18.98 36.14 4.95
C ASP A 419 18.17 37.24 5.68
N SER A 420 18.13 37.21 7.02
CA SER A 420 17.51 38.27 7.84
C SER A 420 18.43 39.48 8.10
N GLU A 421 19.75 39.29 8.03
CA GLU A 421 20.77 40.36 8.11
C GLU A 421 21.01 41.03 6.73
N LEU A 422 20.78 40.30 5.63
CA LEU A 422 20.97 40.74 4.25
C LEU A 422 19.73 41.48 3.71
N THR A 423 19.51 42.72 4.17
CA THR A 423 18.59 43.64 3.50
C THR A 423 18.95 43.78 1.99
N PRO A 424 17.97 43.79 1.07
CA PRO A 424 18.16 43.37 -0.33
C PRO A 424 18.76 44.46 -1.25
N ALA A 425 19.82 45.14 -0.80
CA ALA A 425 20.39 46.31 -1.47
C ALA A 425 21.64 46.02 -2.33
N GLU A 426 22.54 45.10 -1.92
CA GLU A 426 23.91 45.10 -2.46
C GLU A 426 24.52 43.72 -2.83
N TYR A 427 25.34 43.77 -3.89
CA TYR A 427 26.55 42.98 -4.11
C TYR A 427 26.62 41.66 -4.94
N SER A 428 26.10 41.74 -6.18
CA SER A 428 26.88 41.37 -7.40
C SER A 428 27.15 39.86 -7.70
N PRO A 429 27.74 39.47 -8.86
CA PRO A 429 27.66 38.10 -9.39
C PRO A 429 28.49 37.03 -8.65
N GLN A 430 29.17 37.37 -7.55
CA GLN A 430 29.68 36.37 -6.60
C GLN A 430 28.52 35.64 -5.91
N LEU A 431 27.41 36.34 -5.63
CA LEU A 431 26.18 35.72 -5.16
C LEU A 431 25.63 34.72 -6.19
N THR A 432 25.64 35.06 -7.49
CA THR A 432 25.18 34.16 -8.56
C THR A 432 26.03 32.89 -8.68
N ARG A 433 27.33 32.93 -8.34
CA ARG A 433 28.17 31.72 -8.28
C ARG A 433 27.84 30.87 -7.05
N ARG A 434 27.76 31.48 -5.86
CA ARG A 434 27.37 30.77 -4.62
C ARG A 434 25.95 30.21 -4.69
N MET A 435 25.03 30.90 -5.36
CA MET A 435 23.69 30.43 -5.67
C MET A 435 23.73 29.16 -6.52
N ARG A 436 24.52 29.14 -7.61
CA ARG A 436 24.71 27.92 -8.43
C ARG A 436 25.40 26.81 -7.67
N GLU A 437 26.41 27.09 -6.87
CA GLU A 437 27.09 26.10 -6.01
C GLU A 437 26.13 25.52 -4.96
N ALA A 438 25.21 26.34 -4.43
CA ALA A 438 24.13 25.89 -3.53
C ALA A 438 23.05 25.10 -4.28
N GLU A 439 22.63 25.52 -5.48
CA GLU A 439 21.70 24.80 -6.37
C GLU A 439 22.26 23.41 -6.72
N ASP A 440 23.53 23.32 -7.09
CA ASP A 440 24.27 22.08 -7.33
C ASP A 440 24.25 21.15 -6.12
N MET A 441 24.44 21.69 -4.92
CA MET A 441 24.41 20.92 -3.66
C MET A 441 22.99 20.52 -3.27
N VAL A 442 21.99 21.37 -3.50
CA VAL A 442 20.56 21.04 -3.34
C VAL A 442 20.14 19.95 -4.32
N GLN A 443 20.59 20.00 -5.58
CA GLN A 443 20.36 18.94 -6.57
C GLN A 443 21.01 17.61 -6.14
N LYS A 444 22.25 17.63 -5.64
CA LYS A 444 22.92 16.43 -5.09
C LYS A 444 22.19 15.86 -3.88
N VAL A 445 21.72 16.71 -2.96
CA VAL A 445 20.92 16.30 -1.80
C VAL A 445 19.54 15.80 -2.22
N HIS A 446 18.91 16.39 -3.24
CA HIS A 446 17.60 15.96 -3.76
C HIS A 446 17.70 14.61 -4.48
N ALA A 447 18.74 14.41 -5.30
CA ALA A 447 19.04 13.12 -5.92
C ALA A 447 19.25 12.04 -4.85
N HIS A 448 20.07 12.32 -3.82
CA HIS A 448 20.25 11.37 -2.71
C HIS A 448 18.98 11.17 -1.85
N SER A 449 18.11 12.18 -1.73
CA SER A 449 16.78 12.02 -1.13
C SER A 449 15.94 11.03 -1.93
N SER A 450 15.85 11.20 -3.26
CA SER A 450 15.12 10.28 -4.14
C SER A 450 15.69 8.85 -4.13
N GLU A 451 17.00 8.71 -4.00
CA GLU A 451 17.68 7.41 -3.84
C GLU A 451 17.33 6.75 -2.49
N MET A 452 17.32 7.51 -1.41
CA MET A 452 16.90 7.03 -0.08
C MET A 452 15.39 6.73 -0.02
N GLU A 453 14.56 7.50 -0.72
CA GLU A 453 13.11 7.29 -0.87
C GLU A 453 12.81 6.01 -1.69
N ALA A 454 13.60 5.75 -2.74
CA ALA A 454 13.54 4.48 -3.48
C ALA A 454 13.96 3.28 -2.59
N GLN A 455 15.04 3.41 -1.82
CA GLN A 455 15.47 2.37 -0.86
C GLN A 455 14.43 2.11 0.24
N LEU A 456 13.76 3.16 0.73
CA LEU A 456 12.64 3.03 1.68
C LEU A 456 11.42 2.36 1.05
N SER A 457 11.10 2.69 -0.20
CA SER A 457 9.99 2.09 -0.94
C SER A 457 10.23 0.59 -1.16
N GLN A 458 11.42 0.20 -1.62
CA GLN A 458 11.82 -1.20 -1.75
C GLN A 458 11.75 -1.94 -0.39
N ALA A 459 12.23 -1.33 0.70
CA ALA A 459 12.15 -1.94 2.03
C ALA A 459 10.70 -2.12 2.54
N LEU A 460 9.78 -1.24 2.15
CA LEU A 460 8.35 -1.37 2.44
C LEU A 460 7.67 -2.46 1.61
N GLU A 461 8.05 -2.62 0.34
CA GLU A 461 7.59 -3.73 -0.51
C GLU A 461 8.12 -5.08 0.00
N GLU A 462 9.39 -5.16 0.38
CA GLU A 462 9.99 -6.36 0.99
C GLU A 462 9.31 -6.70 2.32
N LEU A 463 8.99 -5.70 3.15
CA LEU A 463 8.21 -5.88 4.39
C LEU A 463 6.77 -6.33 4.09
N GLY A 464 6.14 -5.80 3.05
CA GLY A 464 4.82 -6.23 2.57
C GLY A 464 4.80 -7.69 2.13
N GLY A 465 5.79 -8.10 1.33
CA GLY A 465 5.97 -9.50 0.92
C GLY A 465 6.32 -10.44 2.08
N GLN A 466 7.09 -9.98 3.08
CA GLN A 466 7.31 -10.71 4.32
C GLN A 466 6.03 -10.87 5.14
N LYS A 467 5.20 -9.81 5.23
CA LYS A 467 3.90 -9.87 5.90
C LYS A 467 2.96 -10.86 5.20
N GLN A 468 2.84 -10.81 3.87
CA GLN A 468 2.04 -11.77 3.10
C GLN A 468 2.48 -13.23 3.36
N ARG A 469 3.79 -13.50 3.47
CA ARG A 469 4.30 -14.83 3.85
C ARG A 469 3.92 -15.20 5.29
N ALA A 470 3.96 -14.26 6.23
CA ALA A 470 3.50 -14.50 7.60
C ALA A 470 1.98 -14.74 7.67
N ASP A 471 1.18 -13.99 6.93
CA ASP A 471 -0.28 -14.16 6.82
C ASP A 471 -0.63 -15.53 6.20
N MET A 472 0.11 -15.98 5.17
CA MET A 472 -0.02 -17.34 4.60
C MET A 472 0.37 -18.43 5.60
N LEU A 473 1.51 -18.31 6.28
CA LEU A 473 1.91 -19.27 7.33
C LEU A 473 0.93 -19.28 8.52
N GLU A 474 0.32 -18.16 8.85
CA GLU A 474 -0.79 -18.11 9.80
C GLU A 474 -2.05 -18.82 9.29
N MET A 475 -2.38 -18.70 7.99
CA MET A 475 -3.48 -19.45 7.39
C MET A 475 -3.18 -20.96 7.36
N GLU A 476 -1.96 -21.37 7.02
CA GLU A 476 -1.51 -22.77 7.10
C GLU A 476 -1.60 -23.29 8.54
N LEU A 477 -1.14 -22.53 9.54
CA LEU A 477 -1.29 -22.89 10.96
C LEU A 477 -2.75 -22.93 11.41
N LYS A 478 -3.64 -22.10 10.87
CA LYS A 478 -5.10 -22.14 11.14
C LYS A 478 -5.74 -23.36 10.47
N MET A 479 -5.33 -23.70 9.24
CA MET A 479 -5.76 -24.89 8.51
C MET A 479 -5.31 -26.17 9.22
N LEU A 480 -4.02 -26.27 9.58
CA LEU A 480 -3.48 -27.40 10.35
C LEU A 480 -4.15 -27.52 11.73
N LYS A 481 -4.50 -26.41 12.39
CA LYS A 481 -5.33 -26.42 13.61
C LYS A 481 -6.76 -26.92 13.37
N SER A 482 -7.39 -26.52 12.26
CA SER A 482 -8.71 -27.04 11.87
C SER A 482 -8.68 -28.53 11.48
N GLN A 483 -7.53 -29.04 11.02
CA GLN A 483 -7.29 -30.45 10.73
C GLN A 483 -6.91 -31.27 12.00
N SER A 484 -6.57 -30.60 13.12
CA SER A 484 -6.21 -31.23 14.41
C SER A 484 -7.23 -30.99 15.53
N GLY A 485 -8.35 -30.33 15.24
CA GLY A 485 -9.54 -30.28 16.09
C GLY A 485 -10.68 -31.12 15.48
N PRO A 486 -11.40 -31.96 16.24
CA PRO A 486 -11.58 -31.89 17.69
C PRO A 486 -10.83 -32.99 18.48
N ALA A 487 -9.53 -32.83 18.71
CA ALA A 487 -8.77 -33.65 19.66
C ALA A 487 -9.23 -33.47 21.14
N ASP A 488 -10.03 -32.45 21.44
CA ASP A 488 -10.60 -32.22 22.78
C ASP A 488 -11.90 -33.01 23.05
N GLN A 489 -12.60 -33.49 22.02
CA GLN A 489 -13.79 -34.33 22.22
C GLN A 489 -13.43 -35.77 22.60
N SER A 490 -12.30 -36.29 22.10
CA SER A 490 -11.75 -37.57 22.54
C SER A 490 -11.22 -37.51 23.99
N PHE A 491 -10.92 -36.33 24.54
CA PHE A 491 -10.42 -36.19 25.91
C PHE A 491 -11.51 -36.33 27.00
N LEU A 492 -12.80 -36.21 26.65
CA LEU A 492 -13.90 -36.44 27.59
C LEU A 492 -14.28 -37.93 27.66
N PHE A 493 -14.53 -38.57 26.51
CA PHE A 493 -14.79 -40.02 26.46
C PHE A 493 -13.62 -40.82 27.05
N SER A 494 -12.38 -40.52 26.66
CA SER A 494 -11.22 -41.22 27.21
C SER A 494 -11.00 -40.99 28.71
N ARG A 495 -11.52 -39.92 29.32
CA ARG A 495 -11.40 -39.72 30.78
C ARG A 495 -12.36 -40.60 31.56
N GLU A 496 -13.59 -40.79 31.07
CA GLU A 496 -14.55 -41.71 31.68
C GLU A 496 -14.16 -43.18 31.44
N GLU A 497 -13.67 -43.49 30.24
CA GLU A 497 -13.09 -44.81 29.93
C GLU A 497 -11.85 -45.10 30.78
N VAL A 498 -10.90 -44.16 30.92
CA VAL A 498 -9.73 -44.32 31.80
C VAL A 498 -10.13 -44.43 33.27
N ASN A 499 -11.17 -43.73 33.73
CA ASN A 499 -11.67 -43.89 35.09
C ASN A 499 -12.32 -45.27 35.31
N SER A 500 -13.11 -45.77 34.35
CA SER A 500 -13.69 -47.11 34.44
C SER A 500 -12.64 -48.22 34.36
N LEU A 501 -11.61 -48.05 33.52
CA LEU A 501 -10.45 -48.95 33.45
C LEU A 501 -9.62 -48.91 34.74
N ARG A 502 -9.43 -47.74 35.38
CA ARG A 502 -8.79 -47.62 36.70
C ARG A 502 -9.59 -48.34 37.77
N SER A 503 -10.89 -48.09 37.87
CA SER A 503 -11.78 -48.81 38.79
C SER A 503 -11.74 -50.32 38.54
N LYS A 504 -11.61 -50.76 37.28
CA LYS A 504 -11.50 -52.18 36.95
C LYS A 504 -10.14 -52.78 37.28
N VAL A 505 -9.05 -52.02 37.19
CA VAL A 505 -7.73 -52.42 37.70
C VAL A 505 -7.79 -52.57 39.22
N GLU A 506 -8.36 -51.61 39.95
CA GLU A 506 -8.52 -51.67 41.41
C GLU A 506 -9.39 -52.88 41.85
N GLU A 507 -10.48 -53.19 41.13
CA GLU A 507 -11.26 -54.42 41.33
C GLU A 507 -10.43 -55.70 41.10
N LEU A 508 -9.63 -55.74 40.02
CA LEU A 508 -8.83 -56.91 39.66
C LEU A 508 -7.63 -57.11 40.60
N GLU A 509 -7.03 -56.02 41.09
CA GLU A 509 -6.00 -56.04 42.12
C GLU A 509 -6.59 -56.51 43.45
N GLY A 510 -7.75 -56.00 43.87
CA GLY A 510 -8.45 -56.47 45.06
C GLY A 510 -8.89 -57.95 44.98
N ALA A 511 -9.35 -58.40 43.81
CA ALA A 511 -9.64 -59.82 43.57
C ALA A 511 -8.36 -60.68 43.58
N ARG A 512 -7.26 -60.19 43.02
CA ARG A 512 -5.95 -60.85 43.05
C ARG A 512 -5.42 -60.97 44.48
N SER A 513 -5.50 -59.93 45.31
CA SER A 513 -5.06 -60.00 46.71
C SER A 513 -5.83 -61.06 47.50
N ARG A 514 -7.16 -61.16 47.32
CA ARG A 514 -7.98 -62.21 47.92
C ARG A 514 -7.57 -63.62 47.44
N LEU A 515 -7.30 -63.79 46.15
CA LEU A 515 -6.80 -65.07 45.61
C LEU A 515 -5.38 -65.40 46.11
N GLU A 516 -4.54 -64.40 46.36
CA GLU A 516 -3.23 -64.60 47.00
C GLU A 516 -3.35 -64.91 48.50
N GLU A 517 -4.39 -64.44 49.19
CA GLU A 517 -4.72 -64.81 50.57
C GLU A 517 -5.31 -66.22 50.67
N ASP A 518 -6.30 -66.56 49.84
CA ASP A 518 -6.87 -67.90 49.72
C ASP A 518 -5.78 -68.92 49.35
N LYS A 519 -4.87 -68.56 48.43
CA LYS A 519 -3.71 -69.37 48.10
C LYS A 519 -2.83 -69.63 49.33
N LYS A 520 -2.42 -68.60 50.08
CA LYS A 520 -1.62 -68.76 51.32
C LYS A 520 -2.34 -69.60 52.36
N MET A 521 -3.66 -69.45 52.49
CA MET A 521 -4.49 -70.25 53.39
C MET A 521 -4.58 -71.72 52.96
N LEU A 522 -4.58 -72.01 51.65
CA LEU A 522 -4.50 -73.37 51.12
C LEU A 522 -3.08 -73.96 51.25
N GLU A 523 -2.03 -73.16 51.02
CA GLU A 523 -0.63 -73.56 51.23
C GLU A 523 -0.38 -73.91 52.70
N MET A 524 -0.77 -73.06 53.68
CA MET A 524 -0.67 -73.40 55.10
C MET A 524 -1.52 -74.62 55.51
N ARG A 525 -2.66 -74.87 54.85
CA ARG A 525 -3.46 -76.09 55.08
C ARG A 525 -2.75 -77.33 54.55
N LEU A 526 -2.11 -77.24 53.37
CA LEU A 526 -1.31 -78.32 52.80
C LEU A 526 -0.06 -78.58 53.66
N GLU A 527 0.69 -77.56 54.05
CA GLU A 527 1.84 -77.68 54.97
C GLU A 527 1.44 -78.35 56.29
N ARG A 528 0.29 -77.96 56.86
CA ARG A 528 -0.25 -78.60 58.06
C ARG A 528 -0.60 -80.09 57.84
N LEU A 529 -1.18 -80.45 56.69
CA LEU A 529 -1.45 -81.85 56.34
C LEU A 529 -0.14 -82.63 56.16
N THR A 530 0.87 -82.07 55.50
CA THR A 530 2.20 -82.68 55.35
C THR A 530 2.89 -82.90 56.71
N LEU A 531 2.66 -82.03 57.70
CA LEU A 531 3.24 -82.12 59.04
C LEU A 531 2.44 -82.97 60.05
N GLN A 532 1.13 -83.18 59.83
CA GLN A 532 0.26 -83.94 60.76
C GLN A 532 -0.27 -85.27 60.20
N GLY A 533 -0.17 -85.48 58.88
CA GLY A 533 -0.78 -86.61 58.16
C GLY A 533 -2.31 -86.49 58.02
N ASP A 534 -2.91 -87.40 57.25
CA ASP A 534 -4.34 -87.44 56.93
C ASP A 534 -5.21 -87.96 58.09
N TYR A 535 -5.06 -87.36 59.28
CA TYR A 535 -5.81 -87.73 60.47
C TYR A 535 -7.15 -86.98 60.59
N ASP A 536 -8.20 -87.53 59.97
CA ASP A 536 -9.60 -87.09 60.14
C ASP A 536 -10.23 -87.73 61.41
N PRO A 537 -10.36 -87.01 62.55
CA PRO A 537 -10.97 -87.56 63.78
C PRO A 537 -12.48 -87.83 63.64
N SER A 538 -13.12 -87.40 62.55
CA SER A 538 -14.51 -87.71 62.20
C SER A 538 -14.66 -89.01 61.40
N ARG A 539 -13.58 -89.54 60.81
CA ARG A 539 -13.59 -90.73 59.93
C ARG A 539 -12.77 -91.89 60.49
N THR A 540 -11.69 -91.64 61.22
CA THR A 540 -10.84 -92.71 61.78
C THR A 540 -11.01 -92.80 63.31
N LYS A 541 -11.62 -93.91 63.77
CA LYS A 541 -11.78 -94.18 65.20
C LYS A 541 -10.59 -95.01 65.70
N VAL A 542 -9.60 -94.35 66.31
CA VAL A 542 -8.37 -94.99 66.78
C VAL A 542 -8.68 -96.04 67.86
N LEU A 543 -8.41 -97.31 67.55
CA LEU A 543 -8.53 -98.42 68.48
C LEU A 543 -7.21 -98.64 69.20
N HIS A 544 -7.09 -98.15 70.44
CA HIS A 544 -5.97 -98.50 71.31
C HIS A 544 -6.08 -99.95 71.75
N LEU A 545 -5.27 -100.84 71.16
CA LEU A 545 -5.11 -102.21 71.64
C LEU A 545 -4.58 -102.19 73.07
N ARG A 546 -5.31 -102.86 73.99
CA ARG A 546 -5.00 -102.86 75.44
C ARG A 546 -3.62 -103.44 75.76
N MET A 547 -3.11 -104.29 74.89
CA MET A 547 -1.70 -104.64 74.77
C MET A 547 -1.22 -104.17 73.38
N ASN A 548 -0.54 -103.03 73.31
CA ASN A 548 0.05 -102.53 72.08
C ASN A 548 1.50 -103.05 71.96
N PRO A 549 1.86 -103.85 70.94
CA PRO A 549 3.24 -104.34 70.77
C PRO A 549 4.27 -103.21 70.72
N ALA A 550 3.90 -102.05 70.15
CA ALA A 550 4.76 -100.88 70.06
C ALA A 550 4.75 -100.00 71.34
N SER A 551 3.97 -100.31 72.37
CA SER A 551 4.22 -99.78 73.73
C SER A 551 5.02 -100.77 74.55
N ALA A 552 4.71 -102.07 74.48
CA ALA A 552 5.48 -103.12 75.14
C ALA A 552 6.96 -103.12 74.72
N ALA A 553 7.25 -103.02 73.41
CA ALA A 553 8.62 -102.91 72.91
C ALA A 553 9.34 -101.64 73.40
N ARG A 554 8.63 -100.52 73.58
CA ARG A 554 9.22 -99.30 74.17
C ARG A 554 9.44 -99.42 75.67
N GLN A 555 8.58 -100.12 76.39
CA GLN A 555 8.76 -100.42 77.81
C GLN A 555 9.95 -101.35 78.02
N HIS A 556 10.05 -102.46 77.27
CA HIS A 556 11.24 -103.32 77.30
C HIS A 556 12.52 -102.58 76.90
N GLN A 557 12.50 -101.73 75.87
CA GLN A 557 13.68 -100.89 75.56
C GLN A 557 14.04 -99.91 76.68
N HIS A 558 13.09 -99.42 77.48
CA HIS A 558 13.38 -98.59 78.66
C HIS A 558 13.90 -99.44 79.84
N GLU A 559 13.38 -100.65 80.03
CA GLU A 559 13.84 -101.63 81.03
C GLU A 559 15.26 -102.13 80.72
N GLU A 560 15.55 -102.49 79.47
CA GLU A 560 16.88 -102.84 78.96
C GLU A 560 17.85 -101.65 79.08
N HIS A 561 17.43 -100.43 78.73
CA HIS A 561 18.28 -99.25 78.93
C HIS A 561 18.55 -98.97 80.41
N ALA A 562 17.59 -99.19 81.32
CA ALA A 562 17.80 -99.04 82.76
C ALA A 562 18.77 -100.11 83.29
N GLN A 563 18.59 -101.37 82.90
CA GLN A 563 19.51 -102.47 83.26
C GLN A 563 20.93 -102.21 82.74
N LEU A 564 21.08 -101.82 81.48
CA LEU A 564 22.39 -101.47 80.90
C LEU A 564 23.00 -100.20 81.53
N GLN A 565 22.19 -99.26 82.03
CA GLN A 565 22.67 -98.11 82.80
C GLN A 565 23.17 -98.55 84.19
N GLU A 566 22.41 -99.38 84.91
CA GLU A 566 22.85 -99.95 86.19
C GLU A 566 24.12 -100.82 86.04
N GLU A 567 24.22 -101.63 84.99
CA GLU A 567 25.43 -102.42 84.69
C GLU A 567 26.61 -101.52 84.31
N CYS A 568 26.39 -100.48 83.50
CA CYS A 568 27.41 -99.46 83.23
C CYS A 568 27.87 -98.74 84.50
N GLU A 569 26.98 -98.48 85.45
CA GLU A 569 27.33 -97.84 86.73
C GLU A 569 28.10 -98.80 87.65
N ARG A 570 27.64 -100.05 87.82
CA ARG A 570 28.36 -101.10 88.55
C ARG A 570 29.75 -101.36 87.96
N LEU A 571 29.89 -101.38 86.63
CA LEU A 571 31.18 -101.52 85.95
C LEU A 571 32.07 -100.27 86.11
N ARG A 572 31.50 -99.05 86.07
CA ARG A 572 32.24 -97.81 86.40
C ARG A 572 32.71 -97.80 87.84
N GLU A 573 31.95 -98.33 88.78
CA GLU A 573 32.35 -98.47 90.19
C GLU A 573 33.43 -99.55 90.36
N LEU A 574 33.32 -100.69 89.67
CA LEU A 574 34.36 -101.73 89.66
C LEU A 574 35.69 -101.20 89.08
N VAL A 575 35.63 -100.43 87.99
CA VAL A 575 36.80 -99.77 87.39
C VAL A 575 37.37 -98.72 88.36
N ARG A 576 36.54 -97.89 89.01
CA ARG A 576 37.00 -96.93 90.04
C ARG A 576 37.62 -97.60 91.28
N ALA A 577 37.26 -98.85 91.58
CA ALA A 577 37.88 -99.63 92.64
C ALA A 577 39.25 -100.20 92.21
N LEU A 578 39.32 -100.74 90.98
CA LEU A 578 40.56 -101.18 90.33
C LEU A 578 41.59 -100.06 90.18
N GLU A 579 41.19 -98.90 89.68
CA GLU A 579 42.04 -97.72 89.47
C GLU A 579 42.61 -97.13 90.78
N ARG A 580 42.04 -97.49 91.94
CA ARG A 580 42.54 -97.10 93.27
C ARG A 580 43.51 -98.11 93.89
N GLY A 581 43.87 -99.18 93.19
CA GLY A 581 44.83 -100.18 93.65
C GLY A 581 44.35 -101.05 94.82
N GLY A 582 43.03 -101.12 95.05
CA GLY A 582 42.42 -102.06 96.00
C GLY A 582 42.27 -103.46 95.40
N PRO A 583 42.25 -104.53 96.22
CA PRO A 583 42.03 -105.89 95.73
C PRO A 583 40.62 -106.04 95.14
N VAL A 584 40.53 -106.70 93.97
CA VAL A 584 39.28 -106.91 93.23
C VAL A 584 38.37 -107.87 94.00
N PRO A 585 37.09 -107.52 94.26
CA PRO A 585 36.14 -108.45 94.89
C PRO A 585 35.86 -109.68 94.02
N ALA A 586 35.94 -110.87 94.62
CA ALA A 586 35.81 -112.15 93.91
C ALA A 586 34.34 -112.49 93.58
N GLY A 587 33.82 -111.93 92.48
CA GLY A 587 32.41 -112.08 92.08
C GLY A 587 32.12 -112.27 90.58
N LEU A 588 33.13 -112.47 89.73
CA LEU A 588 32.96 -112.48 88.26
C LEU A 588 33.66 -113.64 87.51
N GLU A 589 33.76 -114.83 88.11
CA GLU A 589 34.13 -116.08 87.41
C GLU A 589 33.16 -117.24 87.76
N ALA A 590 31.85 -117.05 87.57
CA ALA A 590 30.84 -118.00 88.07
C ALA A 590 29.56 -118.22 87.21
N THR A 591 29.57 -117.94 85.90
CA THR A 591 28.45 -118.33 84.99
C THR A 591 28.94 -118.83 83.62
N ALA A 592 29.55 -120.01 83.61
CA ALA A 592 29.91 -120.74 82.38
C ALA A 592 29.51 -122.23 82.50
N ALA A 593 28.19 -122.51 82.59
CA ALA A 593 27.67 -123.88 82.69
C ALA A 593 26.30 -124.04 82.00
N LEU A 594 26.24 -124.92 80.99
CA LEU A 594 25.02 -125.54 80.45
C LEU A 594 24.85 -126.90 81.14
N PRO A 595 23.61 -127.36 81.44
CA PRO A 595 22.79 -128.09 80.45
C PRO A 595 21.29 -127.69 80.55
N SER A 596 20.26 -128.37 80.03
CA SER A 596 20.12 -129.68 79.37
C SER A 596 18.88 -129.72 78.44
N SER A 597 18.60 -130.86 77.81
CA SER A 597 17.47 -131.07 76.88
C SER A 597 16.65 -132.34 77.19
N LYS A 598 15.34 -132.28 76.88
CA LYS A 598 14.50 -133.41 76.41
C LYS A 598 13.50 -132.83 75.41
N GLU A 599 13.63 -133.08 74.10
CA GLU A 599 13.27 -134.32 73.36
C GLU A 599 11.75 -134.51 73.16
N VAL A 600 11.34 -134.61 71.88
CA VAL A 600 10.73 -135.81 71.30
C VAL A 600 10.81 -135.74 69.76
N THR A 601 11.09 -136.89 69.15
CA THR A 601 11.25 -137.30 67.73
C THR A 601 10.44 -136.57 66.65
N GLY A 602 10.84 -136.54 65.36
CA GLY A 602 12.05 -137.10 64.71
C GLY A 602 11.81 -137.54 63.25
N HIS A 603 12.89 -137.75 62.47
CA HIS A 603 12.99 -138.38 61.13
C HIS A 603 12.08 -137.87 59.98
N ARG A 604 12.38 -138.01 58.68
CA ARG A 604 13.56 -138.08 57.78
C ARG A 604 12.97 -138.39 56.37
N THR A 605 13.68 -138.02 55.30
CA THR A 605 13.59 -138.58 53.92
C THR A 605 12.28 -138.51 53.09
N LEU A 606 12.40 -137.83 51.93
CA LEU A 606 12.01 -138.24 50.56
C LEU A 606 10.55 -138.65 50.24
N GLY A 607 9.97 -138.04 49.18
CA GLY A 607 8.75 -138.54 48.53
C GLY A 607 8.25 -137.64 47.39
N LEU A 608 7.97 -138.24 46.23
CA LEU A 608 7.54 -137.58 44.98
C LEU A 608 6.00 -137.52 44.86
N GLN A 609 5.53 -136.57 44.04
CA GLN A 609 4.36 -136.65 43.12
C GLN A 609 2.89 -136.60 43.62
N ASP A 610 2.22 -135.55 43.10
CA ASP A 610 0.99 -135.56 42.28
C ASP A 610 -0.42 -135.85 42.84
N ALA A 611 -1.39 -135.30 42.07
CA ALA A 611 -2.78 -135.73 41.86
C ALA A 611 -3.89 -135.39 42.89
N ALA A 612 -4.45 -134.19 42.70
CA ALA A 612 -5.84 -133.95 42.20
C ALA A 612 -7.11 -134.32 43.01
N ALA A 613 -8.14 -133.48 42.77
CA ALA A 613 -9.59 -133.64 43.08
C ALA A 613 -10.00 -133.65 44.57
N GLY A 614 -11.22 -133.20 44.92
CA GLY A 614 -12.27 -132.54 44.12
C GLY A 614 -13.57 -132.36 44.90
N ASP A 615 -14.41 -131.41 44.46
CA ASP A 615 -15.79 -131.10 44.95
C ASP A 615 -15.93 -130.73 46.45
N GLY A 616 -16.91 -129.98 46.94
CA GLY A 616 -18.13 -129.31 46.41
C GLY A 616 -19.01 -128.93 47.63
N VAL A 617 -20.18 -128.27 47.66
CA VAL A 617 -21.30 -127.97 46.74
C VAL A 617 -22.32 -127.12 47.59
N LEU A 618 -23.03 -126.11 47.03
CA LEU A 618 -24.24 -125.40 47.59
C LEU A 618 -24.10 -124.56 48.91
N ALA A 619 -24.95 -123.57 49.27
CA ALA A 619 -25.92 -122.71 48.53
C ALA A 619 -26.49 -121.52 49.36
N HIS A 620 -27.14 -120.57 48.65
CA HIS A 620 -28.14 -119.56 49.10
C HIS A 620 -27.68 -118.41 50.04
N GLY A 621 -28.32 -117.21 50.05
CA GLY A 621 -29.35 -116.66 49.15
C GLY A 621 -30.08 -115.40 49.68
N ALA A 622 -30.68 -114.59 48.77
CA ALA A 622 -31.45 -113.33 49.02
C ALA A 622 -30.63 -112.15 49.63
N GLY A 623 -31.02 -110.86 49.56
CA GLY A 623 -32.17 -110.12 48.98
C GLY A 623 -32.53 -108.91 49.87
N ALA A 624 -33.17 -107.80 49.46
CA ALA A 624 -33.57 -107.24 48.16
C ALA A 624 -34.04 -105.76 48.34
N HIS A 625 -34.37 -105.02 47.24
CA HIS A 625 -35.17 -103.76 47.21
C HIS A 625 -34.52 -102.50 47.85
N ARG A 626 -34.82 -101.21 47.56
CA ARG A 626 -35.66 -100.34 46.66
C ARG A 626 -35.51 -98.92 47.31
N ALA A 627 -35.67 -97.71 46.73
CA ALA A 627 -36.40 -97.19 45.57
C ALA A 627 -35.69 -95.95 44.94
N ALA A 628 -36.22 -95.44 43.82
CA ALA A 628 -36.04 -94.05 43.35
C ALA A 628 -37.26 -93.18 43.79
N PRO A 629 -37.29 -91.84 43.58
CA PRO A 629 -37.53 -91.22 42.25
C PRO A 629 -36.70 -89.90 42.06
N ALA A 630 -36.86 -89.01 41.06
CA ALA A 630 -37.78 -88.85 39.92
C ALA A 630 -37.08 -88.13 38.72
N ALA A 631 -37.71 -88.12 37.54
CA ALA A 631 -37.41 -87.28 36.36
C ALA A 631 -38.56 -86.23 36.18
N PRO A 632 -38.79 -85.49 35.04
CA PRO A 632 -38.11 -85.34 33.72
C PRO A 632 -37.66 -83.87 33.47
N GLY A 633 -37.34 -83.33 32.28
CA GLY A 633 -37.27 -83.72 30.85
C GLY A 633 -36.61 -82.55 30.06
N GLN A 634 -36.59 -82.38 28.73
CA GLN A 634 -37.01 -83.17 27.56
C GLN A 634 -36.29 -82.58 26.29
N HIS A 635 -36.04 -83.38 25.25
CA HIS A 635 -35.66 -82.92 23.90
C HIS A 635 -36.92 -82.45 23.11
N PRO A 636 -36.85 -81.55 22.08
CA PRO A 636 -36.24 -81.86 20.76
C PRO A 636 -35.68 -80.66 19.92
N GLY A 637 -35.11 -80.98 18.74
CA GLY A 637 -35.08 -80.04 17.59
C GLY A 637 -33.75 -79.88 16.84
N LEU A 638 -33.60 -80.57 15.70
CA LEU A 638 -32.74 -80.14 14.58
C LEU A 638 -33.59 -79.26 13.62
N PRO A 639 -33.00 -78.40 12.78
CA PRO A 639 -32.74 -78.87 11.41
C PRO A 639 -31.49 -78.32 10.70
N GLN A 640 -30.87 -79.23 9.92
CA GLN A 640 -30.35 -79.05 8.56
C GLN A 640 -29.24 -78.01 8.23
N ARG A 641 -28.12 -78.58 7.74
CA ARG A 641 -27.17 -77.97 6.79
C ARG A 641 -27.88 -77.63 5.46
N PRO A 642 -27.40 -76.66 4.65
CA PRO A 642 -26.52 -77.11 3.56
C PRO A 642 -25.38 -76.16 3.14
N HIS A 643 -24.36 -76.78 2.55
CA HIS A 643 -23.49 -76.24 1.50
C HIS A 643 -23.75 -77.10 0.24
N PRO A 644 -23.41 -76.72 -1.03
CA PRO A 644 -22.22 -75.92 -1.36
C PRO A 644 -22.23 -75.05 -2.66
N ARG A 645 -21.04 -74.52 -2.97
CA ARG A 645 -20.46 -74.17 -4.31
C ARG A 645 -20.82 -72.83 -4.98
N PRO A 646 -19.97 -72.37 -5.95
CA PRO A 646 -19.85 -70.95 -6.33
C PRO A 646 -20.28 -70.63 -7.77
N LEU A 647 -20.30 -69.33 -8.11
CA LEU A 647 -20.27 -68.80 -9.48
C LEU A 647 -19.34 -67.59 -9.61
N GLN A 648 -18.98 -67.26 -10.86
CA GLN A 648 -18.03 -66.23 -11.28
C GLN A 648 -18.71 -64.86 -11.57
N PRO A 649 -17.94 -63.77 -11.82
CA PRO A 649 -18.48 -62.41 -11.88
C PRO A 649 -19.07 -62.00 -13.24
N PRO A 650 -19.86 -60.92 -13.30
CA PRO A 650 -20.06 -60.11 -14.50
C PRO A 650 -19.09 -58.91 -14.53
N ASP A 651 -18.79 -58.45 -15.74
CA ASP A 651 -17.87 -57.33 -16.04
C ASP A 651 -18.65 -56.07 -16.47
N ARG A 652 -17.97 -54.92 -16.50
CA ARG A 652 -18.37 -53.63 -17.12
C ARG A 652 -19.64 -52.90 -16.63
N GLY A 653 -19.41 -51.74 -16.02
CA GLY A 653 -20.33 -50.60 -15.98
C GLY A 653 -19.56 -49.28 -16.08
N LEU A 654 -19.76 -48.49 -17.14
CA LEU A 654 -19.03 -47.24 -17.39
C LEU A 654 -19.68 -46.04 -16.66
N ALA A 655 -18.90 -45.28 -15.90
CA ALA A 655 -19.23 -43.91 -15.52
C ALA A 655 -17.96 -43.11 -15.20
N CYS A 656 -17.58 -42.17 -16.08
CA CYS A 656 -16.55 -41.19 -15.78
C CYS A 656 -17.16 -40.00 -15.03
N SER A 657 -16.52 -39.56 -13.94
CA SER A 657 -16.68 -38.20 -13.42
C SER A 657 -15.32 -37.69 -12.93
N HIS A 658 -15.01 -36.42 -13.19
CA HIS A 658 -13.68 -35.85 -13.06
C HIS A 658 -13.45 -35.19 -11.69
N GLY A 659 -12.17 -35.03 -11.32
CA GLY A 659 -11.73 -33.94 -10.43
C GLY A 659 -11.31 -34.35 -9.02
N PRO A 660 -10.08 -34.87 -8.83
CA PRO A 660 -9.49 -34.99 -7.49
C PRO A 660 -9.04 -33.61 -6.98
N THR A 661 -9.43 -33.26 -5.75
CA THR A 661 -8.84 -32.12 -5.03
C THR A 661 -7.66 -32.61 -4.19
N MET A 662 -6.43 -32.28 -4.59
CA MET A 662 -5.25 -32.42 -3.73
C MET A 662 -4.27 -31.28 -3.99
N ALA A 663 -3.76 -30.69 -2.91
CA ALA A 663 -2.66 -29.74 -2.93
C ALA A 663 -1.35 -30.45 -2.53
N MET A 664 -0.21 -29.96 -3.04
CA MET A 664 1.12 -30.34 -2.57
C MET A 664 1.90 -29.07 -2.19
N PRO A 665 2.66 -29.08 -1.08
CA PRO A 665 3.52 -27.96 -0.70
C PRO A 665 4.86 -27.96 -1.47
N LEU A 666 5.47 -26.79 -1.57
CA LEU A 666 6.68 -26.53 -2.36
C LEU A 666 7.96 -27.09 -1.70
N ALA A 667 8.79 -27.77 -2.50
CA ALA A 667 10.17 -28.11 -2.12
C ALA A 667 11.14 -26.98 -2.49
N SER A 668 11.97 -26.53 -1.54
CA SER A 668 12.97 -25.47 -1.77
C SER A 668 14.30 -26.05 -2.25
N SER A 669 14.84 -25.51 -3.35
CA SER A 669 16.15 -25.88 -3.89
C SER A 669 17.29 -24.97 -3.38
N ARG A 670 18.32 -25.54 -2.76
CA ARG A 670 19.64 -24.90 -2.61
C ARG A 670 20.76 -25.94 -2.77
N SER A 671 21.68 -25.67 -3.69
CA SER A 671 22.89 -26.46 -3.93
C SER A 671 24.11 -25.93 -3.15
N PRO A 672 25.01 -26.80 -2.67
CA PRO A 672 26.29 -26.41 -2.08
C PRO A 672 27.46 -26.45 -3.12
N PRO A 673 28.57 -25.72 -2.89
CA PRO A 673 29.75 -25.72 -3.77
C PRO A 673 30.79 -26.81 -3.42
N HIS A 674 31.73 -27.04 -4.34
CA HIS A 674 32.89 -27.93 -4.17
C HIS A 674 33.91 -27.45 -3.13
N PRO A 675 34.57 -28.41 -2.45
CA PRO A 675 36.03 -28.59 -2.54
C PRO A 675 36.36 -30.00 -3.09
N GLY A 676 37.60 -30.44 -3.30
CA GLY A 676 38.92 -29.80 -3.20
C GLY A 676 40.00 -30.89 -3.35
N SER A 677 41.14 -30.60 -3.99
CA SER A 677 42.12 -31.63 -4.38
C SER A 677 43.03 -32.10 -3.24
N CYS A 678 43.29 -33.40 -3.16
CA CYS A 678 44.43 -34.00 -2.45
C CYS A 678 44.99 -35.19 -3.25
N ALA A 679 46.31 -35.38 -3.24
CA ALA A 679 47.03 -36.32 -4.09
C ALA A 679 47.39 -37.64 -3.39
N ILE A 680 47.70 -38.68 -4.18
CA ILE A 680 48.14 -40.01 -3.73
C ILE A 680 49.48 -40.35 -4.44
N PRO A 681 50.51 -40.84 -3.73
CA PRO A 681 51.79 -41.24 -4.34
C PRO A 681 51.77 -42.69 -4.90
N PRO A 682 52.64 -43.03 -5.87
CA PRO A 682 52.65 -44.34 -6.52
C PRO A 682 53.61 -45.37 -5.90
N LEU A 683 53.34 -46.66 -6.15
CA LEU A 683 54.26 -47.80 -6.00
C LEU A 683 54.17 -48.72 -7.24
N PRO A 684 55.20 -49.54 -7.56
CA PRO A 684 55.52 -49.88 -8.95
C PRO A 684 55.08 -51.27 -9.44
N THR A 685 55.05 -51.42 -10.77
CA THR A 685 54.83 -52.66 -11.52
C THR A 685 56.14 -53.41 -11.87
N PRO A 686 56.17 -54.75 -11.84
CA PRO A 686 57.18 -55.55 -12.53
C PRO A 686 56.75 -55.98 -13.95
N HIS A 687 57.72 -56.21 -14.84
CA HIS A 687 57.52 -56.78 -16.18
C HIS A 687 57.27 -58.30 -16.17
N PRO A 688 56.63 -58.82 -17.23
CA PRO A 688 57.05 -60.07 -17.87
C PRO A 688 57.63 -59.81 -19.28
N ALA A 689 58.39 -60.76 -19.82
CA ALA A 689 59.10 -60.59 -21.10
C ALA A 689 59.05 -61.84 -22.01
N GLN A 690 59.08 -61.56 -23.32
CA GLN A 690 59.47 -62.41 -24.45
C GLN A 690 58.55 -63.56 -24.94
N LEU A 691 58.28 -63.49 -26.25
CA LEU A 691 57.69 -64.49 -27.14
C LEU A 691 58.77 -65.49 -27.63
N PRO A 692 58.41 -66.64 -28.23
CA PRO A 692 58.28 -66.67 -29.71
C PRO A 692 57.08 -67.50 -30.27
N ARG A 693 56.80 -67.28 -31.56
CA ARG A 693 55.95 -68.10 -32.49
C ARG A 693 56.89 -69.06 -33.30
N PRO A 694 56.52 -69.77 -34.42
CA PRO A 694 55.25 -69.86 -35.20
C PRO A 694 54.89 -71.28 -35.75
N THR A 695 54.03 -71.34 -36.79
CA THR A 695 53.74 -72.45 -37.75
C THR A 695 52.85 -73.63 -37.29
N SER A 696 52.09 -74.34 -38.16
CA SER A 696 51.38 -74.00 -39.45
C SER A 696 50.46 -75.18 -39.89
N HIS A 697 49.54 -74.95 -40.86
CA HIS A 697 48.68 -75.94 -41.59
C HIS A 697 47.62 -76.70 -40.74
N LEU A 698 46.32 -76.76 -41.08
CA LEU A 698 45.57 -77.26 -42.27
C LEU A 698 45.42 -78.79 -42.36
N CYS A 699 44.25 -79.30 -41.87
CA CYS A 699 43.29 -80.26 -42.48
C CYS A 699 43.77 -81.59 -43.16
N PRO A 700 42.89 -82.57 -43.50
CA PRO A 700 41.41 -82.65 -43.36
C PRO A 700 40.83 -84.00 -42.81
N ASP A 701 39.49 -84.08 -42.82
CA ASP A 701 38.64 -85.23 -43.26
C ASP A 701 38.23 -86.43 -42.36
N ARG A 702 36.92 -86.75 -42.52
CA ARG A 702 36.18 -88.05 -42.45
C ARG A 702 36.24 -88.89 -41.15
N ALA A 703 35.16 -89.28 -40.46
CA ALA A 703 33.76 -89.65 -40.79
C ALA A 703 33.51 -91.14 -41.15
N ALA A 704 32.32 -91.62 -40.75
CA ALA A 704 31.66 -92.92 -41.03
C ALA A 704 31.93 -94.10 -40.07
N SER A 705 31.21 -94.13 -38.95
CA SER A 705 30.31 -95.24 -38.53
C SER A 705 29.28 -94.71 -37.53
#